data_AF-A0A412PIF9-F1
#
_entry.id   AF-A0A412PIF9-F1
#
_cell.length_a   1.000
_cell.length_b   1.000
_cell.length_c   1.000
_cell.angle_alpha   90.00
_cell.angle_beta   90.00
_cell.angle_gamma   90.00
#
_symmetry.space_group_name_H-M   'P 1'
#
loop_
_entity.id
_entity.type
_entity.pdbx_description
1 polymer ?
#
loop_
_entity_poly.entity_id
_entity_poly.type
_entity_poly.pdbx_seq_one_letter_code
_entity_poly.pdbx_strand_id
1 'polypeptide(L)'
;MRKTTPASIFAKLMIASVFCSSTAKLYEVHATEAVNYSNRQQGVLGALKTSSLYYVGDALANGWVFHEQPVDGYYYLFYKDGVRLTGMGTDAEGEHLFINGVLAQGIQSYNGVDLLYENGNPVTGYRDGKYYVSGYIANGWVFHQQPIDGNYYLFYKDGVRLTGKGIDAKNEEHYYVNGVPAEGNVTIDGVTRLYKNGDPVNTTDSGKYYVNGVLAEGIQNINGVNLLYENGDPVTGYRDGKYYVSGYIANGWVFHQQPIDGNYYLFYKDGVRLTGKGIDAKNEEHYYVNGVLAEGLQNINGVDLLYEKGDPVTGYRNGKYYVSGYIANGWVFHQQPIDGNYYLFYKDGVRLTGKGIDAKNEEHYYVNGVLAEGLQNINGVDLLYEKGDPVSGIRNGKYYVSGYIANGWMFHKEPIDGKYYLFYKDGVRLTGKGIDAKGEEHYYYNGLLAQGYNTFDGVTRLYKDGDPVGEAIDKYYVNGYIANGWMYHKEPIDGYHYLFYKDGVRLTGKGIDAKNEEHYYINGVLAEGFQNITGVELLYEKGDPVTGYRNGKYYVSGYIANGWVFHREPINGKYYLFYKDGVRLTGIGIDAKNEEHYYVDGLLAEGLHIHDGNQIYYKNGDRFTGPVGNKYYVNGQEANGWMFHEKPVDGHYYYFYKYGERLTGMGIDAKNEEHYYVNGLLAQGVYEYDGAKRLFVNGDVVNGWYFHQQPVDGKYYLFYQDGERLTGMGEDANGEHLFINGLLAQGYNYYAGQYRYYKDGNVVDMHNEKYYINGVLANGWMFHKEPIDGKYYLFYKDGLRLTGIGTDANGEHLFINGILAQGMQNYEDKYRLYEDGNLVTGFRDGKYYVSGYIANGWVRHAEPIDGTYYLFYKDGVRLTGKGIDANGDERLYLNGILAQGLQTYAGEQRVYKDGEYANGWVNGVYALNGYFANGWVQMENGEEEYFEYGKSASPKTLRENYTNEEFIQVMAYYIRKYSAQYGIKVNSGILAQAILESNWGRSTLSAKYHNYFGLKAGPYWTGKSVNMVTQEEYVPGTYTNIRDNFRAFNSLEEGVRGYFEFTKFPNYAKIKTATTPEEYLTYIKQAGYATSSTYVQNTMRVVQTYNLTKYD
;
A
#
# COMPACT_ATOMS: atom_id res chain seq x y z
N MET A 1 6.89 15.88 -46.85
CA MET A 1 7.00 16.85 -47.97
C MET A 1 7.77 16.20 -49.13
N ARG A 2 7.73 16.83 -50.31
CA ARG A 2 8.59 16.65 -51.53
C ARG A 2 10.05 16.22 -51.25
N LYS A 3 10.87 15.59 -52.12
CA LYS A 3 10.80 14.81 -53.40
C LYS A 3 12.28 14.42 -53.77
N THR A 4 12.72 13.43 -54.56
CA THR A 4 12.16 12.27 -55.31
C THR A 4 13.27 11.21 -55.51
N THR A 5 12.96 10.03 -56.06
CA THR A 5 13.87 8.97 -56.59
C THR A 5 13.95 9.06 -58.16
N PRO A 6 14.51 8.12 -58.99
CA PRO A 6 15.15 6.80 -58.74
C PRO A 6 16.37 6.37 -59.65
N ALA A 7 16.91 5.16 -59.42
CA ALA A 7 17.49 4.20 -60.43
C ALA A 7 18.85 4.52 -61.14
N SER A 8 19.69 3.58 -61.66
CA SER A 8 19.76 2.08 -61.61
C SER A 8 21.04 1.45 -62.26
N ILE A 9 21.70 0.48 -61.59
CA ILE A 9 22.37 -0.78 -62.12
C ILE A 9 23.67 -0.75 -63.00
N PHE A 10 24.70 -1.50 -62.52
CA PHE A 10 25.85 -2.25 -63.16
C PHE A 10 26.77 -1.66 -64.27
N ALA A 11 28.11 -1.81 -64.12
CA ALA A 11 28.96 -2.75 -64.92
C ALA A 11 30.48 -2.78 -64.53
N LYS A 12 31.20 -3.83 -64.97
CA LYS A 12 32.62 -4.22 -64.71
C LYS A 12 33.65 -3.30 -65.42
N LEU A 13 34.82 -2.94 -64.87
CA LEU A 13 36.10 -3.67 -64.54
C LEU A 13 37.10 -3.76 -65.72
N MET A 14 38.42 -3.62 -65.45
CA MET A 14 39.49 -3.21 -66.41
C MET A 14 40.21 -4.34 -67.21
N ILE A 15 41.00 -3.94 -68.22
CA ILE A 15 41.85 -4.78 -69.09
C ILE A 15 43.29 -4.20 -69.23
N ALA A 16 44.28 -5.10 -69.09
CA ALA A 16 45.64 -5.21 -69.65
C ALA A 16 46.59 -4.00 -69.95
N SER A 17 47.85 -4.19 -69.54
CA SER A 17 49.09 -4.02 -70.34
C SER A 17 50.24 -4.71 -69.56
N VAL A 18 51.06 -5.66 -70.03
CA VAL A 18 51.74 -5.91 -71.34
C VAL A 18 52.88 -4.93 -71.62
N PHE A 19 54.13 -5.34 -71.38
CA PHE A 19 55.12 -5.50 -72.46
C PHE A 19 56.27 -6.47 -72.07
N CYS A 20 56.88 -7.06 -73.10
CA CYS A 20 57.80 -8.20 -73.06
C CYS A 20 59.27 -7.82 -72.81
N SER A 21 60.05 -8.72 -72.19
CA SER A 21 61.44 -8.94 -72.60
C SER A 21 61.81 -10.42 -72.46
N SER A 22 62.28 -11.04 -73.55
CA SER A 22 62.76 -12.42 -73.56
C SER A 22 64.28 -12.48 -73.66
N THR A 23 64.91 -13.46 -73.00
CA THR A 23 65.98 -14.32 -73.56
C THR A 23 66.43 -15.35 -72.52
N ALA A 24 66.80 -16.54 -72.97
CA ALA A 24 67.30 -17.59 -72.09
C ALA A 24 68.80 -17.40 -71.79
N LYS A 25 69.16 -17.60 -70.52
CA LYS A 25 70.47 -18.12 -70.09
C LYS A 25 70.30 -18.77 -68.73
N LEU A 26 70.38 -20.10 -68.66
CA LEU A 26 70.94 -20.72 -67.46
C LEU A 26 72.38 -20.20 -67.37
N TYR A 27 72.72 -19.56 -66.26
CA TYR A 27 74.10 -19.50 -65.83
C TYR A 27 74.33 -20.74 -64.97
N GLU A 28 75.18 -21.66 -65.43
CA GLU A 28 75.77 -22.65 -64.55
C GLU A 28 76.69 -21.86 -63.60
N VAL A 29 76.26 -21.74 -62.34
CA VAL A 29 76.99 -21.03 -61.29
C VAL A 29 77.43 -22.03 -60.24
N HIS A 30 78.71 -22.34 -60.27
CA HIS A 30 79.34 -23.39 -59.49
C HIS A 30 79.56 -22.89 -58.06
N ALA A 31 79.13 -23.68 -57.06
CA ALA A 31 79.10 -23.27 -55.66
C ALA A 31 80.10 -24.03 -54.78
N THR A 32 80.57 -23.38 -53.71
CA THR A 32 81.49 -23.96 -52.72
C THR A 32 81.06 -23.70 -51.27
N GLU A 33 81.53 -24.54 -50.37
CA GLU A 33 81.17 -24.56 -48.94
C GLU A 33 82.27 -23.88 -48.09
N ALA A 34 81.88 -23.02 -47.14
CA ALA A 34 82.82 -22.23 -46.33
C ALA A 34 82.76 -22.53 -44.82
N VAL A 35 83.92 -22.40 -44.13
CA VAL A 35 84.09 -22.83 -42.72
C VAL A 35 84.30 -21.64 -41.77
N ASN A 36 83.30 -21.43 -40.90
CA ASN A 36 83.26 -20.70 -39.61
C ASN A 36 84.46 -19.85 -39.11
N TYR A 37 84.18 -18.63 -38.63
CA TYR A 37 84.86 -18.08 -37.41
C TYR A 37 84.06 -17.00 -36.61
N SER A 38 83.72 -17.36 -35.36
CA SER A 38 83.59 -16.54 -34.13
C SER A 38 82.74 -15.24 -34.00
N ASN A 39 81.69 -15.34 -33.15
CA ASN A 39 81.39 -14.52 -31.95
C ASN A 39 81.09 -12.99 -32.03
N ARG A 40 79.87 -12.60 -31.62
CA ARG A 40 79.56 -12.21 -30.21
C ARG A 40 78.06 -12.01 -29.93
N GLN A 41 77.69 -12.23 -28.66
CA GLN A 41 76.40 -11.94 -28.00
C GLN A 41 75.13 -12.60 -28.58
N GLN A 42 74.78 -13.76 -28.01
CA GLN A 42 73.41 -14.28 -28.05
C GLN A 42 73.03 -14.92 -26.71
N GLY A 43 71.85 -14.56 -26.22
CA GLY A 43 70.96 -15.37 -25.41
C GLY A 43 69.57 -14.85 -25.77
N VAL A 44 68.61 -15.66 -26.22
CA VAL A 44 68.40 -17.09 -26.03
C VAL A 44 68.83 -17.94 -27.24
N LEU A 45 69.21 -19.20 -27.02
CA LEU A 45 69.54 -20.16 -28.09
C LEU A 45 69.06 -21.58 -27.71
N GLY A 46 68.39 -22.26 -28.64
CA GLY A 46 67.92 -23.63 -28.50
C GLY A 46 66.87 -23.98 -29.56
N ALA A 47 67.18 -24.71 -30.63
CA ALA A 47 68.48 -25.21 -31.04
C ALA A 47 68.57 -25.26 -32.58
N LEU A 48 69.78 -25.09 -33.14
CA LEU A 48 70.06 -25.31 -34.55
C LEU A 48 71.32 -26.16 -34.71
N LYS A 49 71.24 -27.19 -35.54
CA LYS A 49 72.42 -27.93 -36.01
C LYS A 49 73.20 -27.05 -36.99
N THR A 50 74.52 -27.23 -37.04
CA THR A 50 75.38 -26.58 -38.02
C THR A 50 75.01 -27.00 -39.44
N SER A 51 74.41 -26.07 -40.20
CA SER A 51 74.30 -26.17 -41.66
C SER A 51 75.34 -25.24 -42.25
N SER A 52 76.25 -25.80 -43.06
CA SER A 52 77.23 -25.03 -43.80
C SER A 52 76.54 -24.17 -44.86
N LEU A 53 77.00 -22.93 -45.03
CA LEU A 53 76.46 -22.03 -46.04
C LEU A 53 77.14 -22.28 -47.39
N TYR A 54 76.32 -22.35 -48.44
CA TYR A 54 76.76 -22.48 -49.83
C TYR A 54 76.94 -21.09 -50.45
N TYR A 55 78.05 -20.91 -51.17
CA TYR A 55 78.42 -19.65 -51.82
C TYR A 55 78.59 -19.85 -53.32
N VAL A 56 78.06 -18.91 -54.11
CA VAL A 56 78.22 -18.79 -55.55
C VAL A 56 79.22 -17.66 -55.81
N GLY A 57 80.45 -18.03 -56.15
CA GLY A 57 81.58 -17.10 -56.05
C GLY A 57 81.73 -16.57 -54.61
N ASP A 58 81.88 -15.26 -54.46
CA ASP A 58 82.01 -14.60 -53.14
C ASP A 58 80.66 -14.29 -52.44
N ALA A 59 79.52 -14.66 -53.03
CA ALA A 59 78.18 -14.33 -52.53
C ALA A 59 77.41 -15.55 -52.02
N LEU A 60 76.54 -15.37 -51.03
CA LEU A 60 75.65 -16.44 -50.54
C LEU A 60 74.70 -16.92 -51.64
N ALA A 61 74.52 -18.24 -51.76
CA ALA A 61 73.63 -18.85 -52.72
C ALA A 61 72.17 -18.39 -52.52
N ASN A 62 71.56 -17.84 -53.57
CA ASN A 62 70.19 -17.34 -53.59
C ASN A 62 69.59 -17.59 -54.98
N GLY A 63 68.47 -18.32 -55.05
CA GLY A 63 67.92 -18.84 -56.31
C GLY A 63 68.31 -20.30 -56.59
N TRP A 64 68.01 -20.77 -57.79
CA TRP A 64 68.43 -22.09 -58.30
C TRP A 64 69.95 -22.16 -58.47
N VAL A 65 70.58 -23.21 -57.90
CA VAL A 65 72.00 -23.53 -58.03
C VAL A 65 72.15 -24.88 -58.73
N PHE A 66 73.15 -24.99 -59.61
CA PHE A 66 73.55 -26.25 -60.25
C PHE A 66 74.73 -26.88 -59.50
N HIS A 67 74.68 -28.21 -59.32
CA HIS A 67 75.75 -29.00 -58.71
C HIS A 67 76.28 -30.02 -59.71
N GLU A 68 77.58 -29.98 -60.03
CA GLU A 68 78.24 -30.93 -60.94
C GLU A 68 78.13 -32.40 -60.48
N GLN A 69 78.03 -32.61 -59.17
CA GLN A 69 77.71 -33.89 -58.55
C GLN A 69 76.36 -33.73 -57.82
N PRO A 70 75.39 -34.62 -58.03
CA PRO A 70 74.03 -34.42 -57.54
C PRO A 70 73.95 -34.52 -56.01
N VAL A 71 73.47 -33.46 -55.36
CA VAL A 71 73.28 -33.39 -53.91
C VAL A 71 71.91 -33.97 -53.56
N ASP A 72 71.90 -34.98 -52.68
CA ASP A 72 70.71 -35.79 -52.35
C ASP A 72 69.96 -36.34 -53.58
N GLY A 73 70.67 -36.55 -54.70
CA GLY A 73 70.13 -37.03 -55.97
C GLY A 73 69.69 -35.93 -56.96
N TYR A 74 69.78 -34.65 -56.58
CA TYR A 74 69.35 -33.51 -57.42
C TYR A 74 70.55 -32.71 -57.94
N TYR A 75 70.53 -32.43 -59.25
CA TYR A 75 71.51 -31.54 -59.91
C TYR A 75 71.17 -30.07 -59.74
N TYR A 76 69.90 -29.74 -59.51
CA TYR A 76 69.40 -28.38 -59.33
C TYR A 76 68.68 -28.29 -57.99
N LEU A 77 69.07 -27.32 -57.16
CA LEU A 77 68.48 -27.07 -55.85
C LEU A 77 68.32 -25.56 -55.62
N PHE A 78 67.19 -25.15 -55.05
CA PHE A 78 66.90 -23.77 -54.72
C PHE A 78 67.46 -23.40 -53.35
N TYR A 79 68.30 -22.38 -53.31
CA TYR A 79 68.91 -21.84 -52.09
C TYR A 79 68.35 -20.46 -51.77
N LYS A 80 68.39 -20.10 -50.49
CA LYS A 80 68.13 -18.75 -50.00
C LYS A 80 69.13 -18.43 -48.90
N ASP A 81 69.83 -17.31 -49.04
CA ASP A 81 70.82 -16.82 -48.07
C ASP A 81 71.88 -17.88 -47.67
N GLY A 82 72.24 -18.76 -48.62
CA GLY A 82 73.23 -19.84 -48.45
C GLY A 82 72.70 -21.17 -47.91
N VAL A 83 71.43 -21.29 -47.53
CA VAL A 83 70.80 -22.55 -47.12
C VAL A 83 69.79 -23.07 -48.16
N ARG A 84 69.59 -24.38 -48.23
CA ARG A 84 68.54 -24.99 -49.07
C ARG A 84 67.15 -24.56 -48.59
N LEU A 85 66.30 -24.10 -49.49
CA LEU A 85 65.03 -23.50 -49.10
C LEU A 85 63.97 -24.55 -48.75
N THR A 86 63.41 -24.41 -47.54
CA THR A 86 62.17 -25.07 -47.13
C THR A 86 61.17 -23.97 -46.75
N GLY A 87 60.20 -23.71 -47.63
CA GLY A 87 59.31 -22.55 -47.58
C GLY A 87 59.09 -21.93 -48.96
N MET A 88 58.37 -20.79 -49.01
CA MET A 88 58.08 -20.09 -50.27
C MET A 88 59.34 -19.40 -50.82
N GLY A 89 59.59 -19.60 -52.12
CA GLY A 89 60.65 -18.96 -52.89
C GLY A 89 60.11 -18.44 -54.23
N THR A 90 60.87 -17.59 -54.90
CA THR A 90 60.48 -17.01 -56.20
C THR A 90 61.56 -17.31 -57.22
N ASP A 91 61.18 -17.87 -58.37
CA ASP A 91 62.06 -18.07 -59.51
C ASP A 91 61.54 -17.35 -60.77
N ALA A 92 61.88 -17.85 -61.96
CA ALA A 92 61.48 -17.24 -63.23
C ALA A 92 60.04 -17.58 -63.65
N GLU A 93 59.40 -18.59 -63.04
CA GLU A 93 58.05 -19.05 -63.38
C GLU A 93 57.00 -18.56 -62.37
N GLY A 94 57.38 -18.35 -61.10
CA GLY A 94 56.51 -17.72 -60.11
C GLY A 94 57.00 -17.80 -58.67
N GLU A 95 56.06 -17.64 -57.73
CA GLU A 95 56.28 -17.99 -56.32
C GLU A 95 55.82 -19.43 -56.06
N HIS A 96 56.72 -20.26 -55.53
CA HIS A 96 56.54 -21.70 -55.41
C HIS A 96 56.97 -22.19 -54.01
N LEU A 97 56.34 -23.26 -53.52
CA LEU A 97 56.78 -23.93 -52.29
C LEU A 97 57.97 -24.84 -52.60
N PHE A 98 59.07 -24.65 -51.87
CA PHE A 98 60.24 -25.53 -51.90
C PHE A 98 60.36 -26.34 -50.61
N ILE A 99 60.88 -27.55 -50.71
CA ILE A 99 61.20 -28.46 -49.61
C ILE A 99 62.65 -28.92 -49.80
N ASN A 100 63.55 -28.52 -48.90
CA ASN A 100 64.99 -28.77 -48.95
C ASN A 100 65.64 -28.41 -50.31
N GLY A 101 65.14 -27.36 -50.96
CA GLY A 101 65.60 -26.86 -52.27
C GLY A 101 64.96 -27.53 -53.49
N VAL A 102 64.05 -28.49 -53.32
CA VAL A 102 63.29 -29.10 -54.43
C VAL A 102 61.87 -28.51 -54.44
N LEU A 103 61.28 -28.29 -55.62
CA LEU A 103 59.87 -27.91 -55.75
C LEU A 103 58.96 -28.93 -55.03
N ALA A 104 57.96 -28.45 -54.28
CA ALA A 104 57.02 -29.31 -53.57
C ALA A 104 56.23 -30.23 -54.53
N GLN A 105 56.12 -31.50 -54.16
CA GLN A 105 55.38 -32.54 -54.89
C GLN A 105 54.56 -33.38 -53.91
N GLY A 106 53.35 -33.78 -54.33
CA GLY A 106 52.45 -34.57 -53.49
C GLY A 106 51.87 -33.77 -52.32
N ILE A 107 51.35 -34.45 -51.30
CA ILE A 107 50.82 -33.81 -50.09
C ILE A 107 52.00 -33.33 -49.24
N GLN A 108 52.05 -32.02 -48.97
CA GLN A 108 53.02 -31.39 -48.07
C GLN A 108 52.30 -30.73 -46.90
N SER A 109 52.84 -30.92 -45.70
CA SER A 109 52.30 -30.33 -44.46
C SER A 109 53.07 -29.05 -44.13
N TYR A 110 52.43 -27.90 -44.30
CA TYR A 110 53.05 -26.58 -44.10
C TYR A 110 52.14 -25.70 -43.24
N ASN A 111 52.71 -25.04 -42.22
CA ASN A 111 51.97 -24.29 -41.19
C ASN A 111 50.80 -25.08 -40.52
N GLY A 112 50.89 -26.41 -40.47
CA GLY A 112 49.86 -27.28 -39.88
C GLY A 112 48.69 -27.60 -40.81
N VAL A 113 48.81 -27.34 -42.12
CA VAL A 113 47.81 -27.68 -43.14
C VAL A 113 48.43 -28.61 -44.18
N ASP A 114 47.75 -29.72 -44.46
CA ASP A 114 48.11 -30.64 -45.54
C ASP A 114 47.53 -30.15 -46.87
N LEU A 115 48.40 -29.85 -47.85
CA LEU A 115 48.02 -29.39 -49.18
C LEU A 115 48.68 -30.21 -50.26
N LEU A 116 47.95 -30.51 -51.34
CA LEU A 116 48.48 -31.19 -52.52
C LEU A 116 49.20 -30.17 -53.43
N TYR A 117 50.49 -30.39 -53.65
CA TYR A 117 51.32 -29.61 -54.56
C TYR A 117 51.78 -30.44 -55.77
N GLU A 118 51.89 -29.78 -56.93
CA GLU A 118 52.59 -30.29 -58.12
C GLU A 118 53.52 -29.19 -58.62
N ASN A 119 54.79 -29.52 -58.86
CA ASN A 119 55.83 -28.57 -59.29
C ASN A 119 55.86 -27.29 -58.44
N GLY A 120 55.76 -27.41 -57.11
CA GLY A 120 55.77 -26.28 -56.18
C GLY A 120 54.48 -25.46 -56.11
N ASN A 121 53.46 -25.79 -56.92
CA ASN A 121 52.21 -25.06 -57.05
C ASN A 121 51.02 -25.85 -56.44
N PRO A 122 50.10 -25.18 -55.71
CA PRO A 122 48.98 -25.87 -55.05
C PRO A 122 47.91 -26.31 -56.06
N VAL A 123 47.58 -27.60 -56.08
CA VAL A 123 46.78 -28.23 -57.15
C VAL A 123 45.31 -27.78 -57.13
N THR A 124 44.80 -27.41 -58.31
CA THR A 124 43.36 -27.24 -58.56
C THR A 124 42.93 -28.17 -59.69
N GLY A 125 42.03 -29.11 -59.42
CA GLY A 125 41.58 -30.13 -60.38
C GLY A 125 41.41 -31.53 -59.78
N TYR A 126 41.09 -32.51 -60.63
CA TYR A 126 41.00 -33.92 -60.22
C TYR A 126 42.37 -34.59 -60.12
N ARG A 127 42.63 -35.28 -59.01
CA ARG A 127 43.74 -36.25 -58.81
C ARG A 127 43.20 -37.46 -58.03
N ASP A 128 43.54 -38.67 -58.45
CA ASP A 128 43.16 -39.93 -57.79
C ASP A 128 41.67 -40.05 -57.41
N GLY A 129 40.79 -39.61 -58.31
CA GLY A 129 39.33 -39.61 -58.14
C GLY A 129 38.77 -38.48 -57.25
N LYS A 130 39.63 -37.66 -56.64
CA LYS A 130 39.28 -36.54 -55.76
C LYS A 130 39.53 -35.19 -56.44
N TYR A 131 38.63 -34.24 -56.25
CA TYR A 131 38.84 -32.86 -56.66
C TYR A 131 39.58 -32.07 -55.57
N TYR A 132 40.49 -31.20 -55.98
CA TYR A 132 41.25 -30.30 -55.13
C TYR A 132 41.07 -28.85 -55.61
N VAL A 133 41.12 -27.90 -54.69
CA VAL A 133 41.04 -26.46 -54.94
C VAL A 133 42.15 -25.77 -54.15
N SER A 134 43.10 -25.15 -54.86
CA SER A 134 44.30 -24.53 -54.25
C SER A 134 45.01 -25.45 -53.24
N GLY A 135 45.18 -26.73 -53.58
CA GLY A 135 45.82 -27.75 -52.76
C GLY A 135 44.92 -28.39 -51.70
N TYR A 136 43.82 -27.74 -51.29
CA TYR A 136 42.84 -28.29 -50.36
C TYR A 136 41.97 -29.34 -51.05
N ILE A 137 41.62 -30.41 -50.33
CA ILE A 137 40.62 -31.39 -50.78
C ILE A 137 39.23 -30.76 -50.83
N ALA A 138 38.48 -30.98 -51.92
CA ALA A 138 37.17 -30.36 -52.10
C ALA A 138 36.13 -30.86 -51.08
N ASN A 139 35.58 -29.93 -50.29
CA ASN A 139 34.50 -30.15 -49.34
C ASN A 139 33.57 -28.93 -49.38
N GLY A 140 32.26 -29.15 -49.56
CA GLY A 140 31.28 -28.09 -49.82
C GLY A 140 31.07 -27.79 -51.30
N TRP A 141 30.46 -26.64 -51.59
CA TRP A 141 30.25 -26.16 -52.96
C TRP A 141 31.57 -25.76 -53.63
N VAL A 142 31.85 -26.34 -54.80
CA VAL A 142 32.97 -25.96 -55.67
C VAL A 142 32.44 -25.31 -56.94
N PHE A 143 33.08 -24.20 -57.35
CA PHE A 143 32.91 -23.61 -58.68
C PHE A 143 33.96 -24.16 -59.64
N HIS A 144 33.54 -24.63 -60.81
CA HIS A 144 34.40 -25.06 -61.90
C HIS A 144 34.39 -24.03 -63.03
N GLN A 145 35.55 -23.66 -63.53
CA GLN A 145 35.68 -22.71 -64.66
C GLN A 145 35.11 -23.26 -65.99
N GLN A 146 34.98 -24.58 -66.10
CA GLN A 146 34.29 -25.29 -67.17
C GLN A 146 33.22 -26.18 -66.53
N PRO A 147 31.99 -26.25 -67.07
CA PRO A 147 30.90 -26.96 -66.42
C PRO A 147 31.11 -28.48 -66.51
N ILE A 148 30.91 -29.19 -65.39
CA ILE A 148 30.97 -30.64 -65.30
C ILE A 148 29.53 -31.16 -65.30
N ASP A 149 29.21 -32.08 -66.22
CA ASP A 149 27.84 -32.57 -66.47
C ASP A 149 26.81 -31.43 -66.58
N GLY A 150 27.18 -30.35 -67.28
CA GLY A 150 26.36 -29.15 -67.48
C GLY A 150 26.34 -28.14 -66.32
N ASN A 151 26.98 -28.47 -65.18
CA ASN A 151 26.89 -27.69 -63.95
C ASN A 151 28.21 -26.96 -63.62
N TYR A 152 28.13 -25.65 -63.38
CA TYR A 152 29.27 -24.82 -62.94
C TYR A 152 29.55 -24.91 -61.44
N TYR A 153 28.51 -25.19 -60.66
CA TYR A 153 28.58 -25.41 -59.22
C TYR A 153 28.20 -26.85 -58.92
N LEU A 154 29.03 -27.54 -58.15
CA LEU A 154 28.77 -28.92 -57.72
C LEU A 154 29.14 -29.06 -56.24
N PHE A 155 28.36 -29.82 -55.50
CA PHE A 155 28.62 -30.11 -54.11
C PHE A 155 29.56 -31.31 -53.97
N TYR A 156 30.66 -31.11 -53.25
CA TYR A 156 31.67 -32.13 -52.97
C TYR A 156 31.71 -32.50 -51.49
N LYS A 157 32.07 -33.76 -51.22
CA LYS A 157 32.47 -34.21 -49.90
C LYS A 157 33.71 -35.08 -50.01
N ASP A 158 34.74 -34.74 -49.24
CA ASP A 158 36.02 -35.46 -49.16
C ASP A 158 36.66 -35.73 -50.54
N GLY A 159 36.52 -34.77 -51.46
CA GLY A 159 37.02 -34.79 -52.84
C GLY A 159 36.06 -35.40 -53.87
N VAL A 160 34.95 -36.03 -53.47
CA VAL A 160 34.02 -36.75 -54.37
C VAL A 160 32.70 -35.98 -54.50
N ARG A 161 32.05 -36.03 -55.67
CA ARG A 161 30.72 -35.40 -55.87
C ARG A 161 29.68 -36.09 -54.99
N LEU A 162 28.89 -35.29 -54.27
CA LEU A 162 27.98 -35.83 -53.25
C LEU A 162 26.71 -36.45 -53.86
N THR A 163 26.46 -37.71 -53.53
CA THR A 163 25.14 -38.35 -53.58
C THR A 163 24.75 -38.69 -52.15
N GLY A 164 23.62 -38.16 -51.68
CA GLY A 164 23.22 -38.21 -50.26
C GLY A 164 23.10 -36.82 -49.63
N LYS A 165 23.05 -36.76 -48.30
CA LYS A 165 22.78 -35.54 -47.52
C LYS A 165 24.01 -34.63 -47.39
N GLY A 166 23.87 -33.34 -47.71
CA GLY A 166 24.90 -32.30 -47.62
C GLY A 166 24.43 -31.07 -46.86
N ILE A 167 25.37 -30.18 -46.52
CA ILE A 167 25.12 -28.93 -45.80
C ILE A 167 25.57 -27.77 -46.69
N ASP A 168 24.66 -26.86 -47.03
CA ASP A 168 24.89 -25.76 -47.96
C ASP A 168 25.70 -24.59 -47.34
N ALA A 169 25.94 -23.54 -48.12
CA ALA A 169 26.70 -22.35 -47.69
C ALA A 169 26.00 -21.48 -46.62
N LYS A 170 24.71 -21.72 -46.32
CA LYS A 170 23.97 -21.09 -45.22
C LYS A 170 23.85 -21.99 -43.98
N ASN A 171 24.41 -23.20 -44.03
CA ASN A 171 24.21 -24.27 -43.05
C ASN A 171 22.79 -24.90 -43.09
N GLU A 172 22.13 -24.90 -44.26
CA GLU A 172 20.88 -25.64 -44.52
C GLU A 172 21.18 -27.07 -45.03
N GLU A 173 20.37 -28.07 -44.65
CA GLU A 173 20.61 -29.47 -45.01
C GLU A 173 19.74 -29.92 -46.20
N HIS A 174 20.37 -30.37 -47.29
CA HIS A 174 19.69 -30.81 -48.52
C HIS A 174 20.19 -32.17 -49.03
N TYR A 175 19.39 -32.87 -49.84
CA TYR A 175 19.83 -34.07 -50.56
C TYR A 175 20.37 -33.73 -51.95
N TYR A 176 21.50 -34.34 -52.29
CA TYR A 176 22.19 -34.20 -53.56
C TYR A 176 22.28 -35.54 -54.30
N VAL A 177 22.39 -35.49 -55.62
CA VAL A 177 22.71 -36.60 -56.51
C VAL A 177 23.84 -36.14 -57.43
N ASN A 178 24.99 -36.81 -57.37
CA ASN A 178 26.20 -36.49 -58.14
C ASN A 178 26.64 -35.01 -58.07
N GLY A 179 26.37 -34.34 -56.94
CA GLY A 179 26.72 -32.95 -56.66
C GLY A 179 25.67 -31.90 -57.03
N VAL A 180 24.52 -32.27 -57.58
CA VAL A 180 23.36 -31.35 -57.80
C VAL A 180 22.20 -31.69 -56.84
N PRO A 181 21.33 -30.73 -56.47
CA PRO A 181 20.17 -31.02 -55.61
C PRO A 181 19.22 -32.07 -56.22
N ALA A 182 18.60 -32.89 -55.36
CA ALA A 182 17.66 -33.93 -55.77
C ALA A 182 16.30 -33.37 -56.22
N GLU A 183 15.79 -33.83 -57.37
CA GLU A 183 14.54 -33.35 -57.97
C GLU A 183 13.71 -34.53 -58.51
N GLY A 184 12.39 -34.52 -58.27
CA GLY A 184 11.47 -35.57 -58.70
C GLY A 184 11.48 -36.81 -57.81
N ASN A 185 10.93 -37.91 -58.31
CA ASN A 185 10.91 -39.19 -57.59
C ASN A 185 12.29 -39.87 -57.66
N VAL A 186 13.10 -39.70 -56.62
CA VAL A 186 14.47 -40.22 -56.53
C VAL A 186 14.57 -41.27 -55.42
N THR A 187 15.26 -42.37 -55.68
CA THR A 187 15.63 -43.34 -54.65
C THR A 187 16.97 -42.94 -54.03
N ILE A 188 16.96 -42.49 -52.78
CA ILE A 188 18.17 -42.23 -51.98
C ILE A 188 18.07 -43.09 -50.72
N ASP A 189 19.18 -43.73 -50.34
CA ASP A 189 19.26 -44.68 -49.21
C ASP A 189 18.20 -45.79 -49.26
N GLY A 190 17.86 -46.25 -50.47
CA GLY A 190 16.88 -47.31 -50.73
C GLY A 190 15.40 -46.88 -50.65
N VAL A 191 15.10 -45.62 -50.37
CA VAL A 191 13.72 -45.10 -50.29
C VAL A 191 13.45 -44.12 -51.42
N THR A 192 12.47 -44.42 -52.27
CA THR A 192 11.94 -43.46 -53.25
C THR A 192 11.10 -42.41 -52.54
N ARG A 193 11.45 -41.14 -52.73
CA ARG A 193 10.65 -39.99 -52.29
C ARG A 193 10.53 -38.99 -53.43
N LEU A 194 9.44 -38.24 -53.46
CA LEU A 194 9.32 -37.03 -54.27
C LEU A 194 10.11 -35.89 -53.61
N TYR A 195 11.23 -35.50 -54.21
CA TYR A 195 12.04 -34.33 -53.82
C TYR A 195 11.75 -33.14 -54.73
N LYS A 196 11.97 -31.93 -54.22
CA LYS A 196 12.10 -30.68 -55.00
C LYS A 196 13.22 -29.82 -54.43
N ASN A 197 14.09 -29.28 -55.28
CA ASN A 197 15.28 -28.49 -54.91
C ASN A 197 16.21 -29.14 -53.86
N GLY A 198 16.19 -30.46 -53.71
CA GLY A 198 16.95 -31.21 -52.70
C GLY A 198 16.13 -31.74 -51.52
N ASP A 199 14.86 -31.34 -51.35
CA ASP A 199 14.09 -31.62 -50.14
C ASP A 199 12.83 -32.46 -50.41
N PRO A 200 12.51 -33.47 -49.58
CA PRO A 200 11.31 -34.30 -49.76
C PRO A 200 10.03 -33.54 -49.38
N VAL A 201 9.01 -33.53 -50.25
CA VAL A 201 7.87 -32.60 -50.12
C VAL A 201 6.58 -33.22 -49.55
N ASN A 202 5.88 -32.43 -48.73
CA ASN A 202 4.47 -32.62 -48.39
C ASN A 202 3.59 -31.97 -49.48
N THR A 203 2.88 -32.73 -50.31
CA THR A 203 2.07 -32.16 -51.39
C THR A 203 1.06 -33.15 -51.98
N THR A 204 -0.01 -32.65 -52.62
CA THR A 204 -0.84 -33.49 -53.50
C THR A 204 -0.20 -33.51 -54.88
N ASP A 205 0.23 -34.68 -55.35
CA ASP A 205 0.65 -34.89 -56.73
C ASP A 205 -0.22 -35.94 -57.41
N SER A 206 -0.57 -35.71 -58.69
CA SER A 206 -1.36 -36.64 -59.49
C SER A 206 -2.68 -37.13 -58.83
N GLY A 207 -3.26 -36.28 -57.97
CA GLY A 207 -4.50 -36.55 -57.23
C GLY A 207 -4.34 -37.24 -55.87
N LYS A 208 -3.15 -37.76 -55.52
CA LYS A 208 -2.89 -38.40 -54.22
C LYS A 208 -2.07 -37.49 -53.31
N TYR A 209 -2.37 -37.52 -52.00
CA TYR A 209 -1.57 -36.79 -51.02
C TYR A 209 -0.28 -37.55 -50.68
N TYR A 210 0.85 -36.84 -50.69
CA TYR A 210 2.16 -37.31 -50.28
C TYR A 210 2.62 -36.55 -49.03
N VAL A 211 3.18 -37.28 -48.07
CA VAL A 211 3.81 -36.77 -46.86
C VAL A 211 5.29 -37.15 -46.92
N ASN A 212 6.17 -36.15 -46.83
CA ASN A 212 7.62 -36.30 -46.93
C ASN A 212 8.06 -37.12 -48.17
N GLY A 213 7.39 -36.85 -49.30
CA GLY A 213 7.59 -37.48 -50.58
C GLY A 213 7.06 -38.92 -50.72
N VAL A 214 6.29 -39.44 -49.76
CA VAL A 214 5.71 -40.80 -49.76
C VAL A 214 4.18 -40.74 -49.63
N LEU A 215 3.43 -41.68 -50.23
CA LEU A 215 1.96 -41.67 -50.21
C LEU A 215 1.36 -41.69 -48.79
N ALA A 216 0.29 -40.94 -48.60
CA ALA A 216 -0.42 -40.77 -47.34
C ALA A 216 -1.30 -41.98 -46.96
N GLU A 217 -1.03 -42.57 -45.79
CA GLU A 217 -1.72 -43.75 -45.26
C GLU A 217 -2.10 -43.54 -43.79
N GLY A 218 -3.28 -43.99 -43.37
CA GLY A 218 -3.78 -43.78 -42.01
C GLY A 218 -4.15 -42.32 -41.70
N ILE A 219 -4.16 -41.94 -40.42
CA ILE A 219 -4.63 -40.61 -40.00
C ILE A 219 -3.51 -39.59 -40.07
N GLN A 220 -3.56 -38.74 -41.10
CA GLN A 220 -2.63 -37.64 -41.33
C GLN A 220 -3.08 -36.38 -40.60
N ASN A 221 -2.13 -35.59 -40.11
CA ASN A 221 -2.39 -34.24 -39.64
C ASN A 221 -2.09 -33.25 -40.77
N ILE A 222 -3.12 -32.61 -41.32
CA ILE A 222 -2.99 -31.63 -42.40
C ILE A 222 -3.49 -30.29 -41.85
N ASN A 223 -2.59 -29.32 -41.73
CA ASN A 223 -2.87 -27.98 -41.19
C ASN A 223 -3.58 -28.01 -39.81
N GLY A 224 -3.15 -28.91 -38.90
CA GLY A 224 -3.75 -29.11 -37.59
C GLY A 224 -4.96 -30.07 -37.57
N VAL A 225 -5.55 -30.36 -38.73
CA VAL A 225 -6.73 -31.24 -38.85
C VAL A 225 -6.31 -32.70 -39.00
N ASN A 226 -6.81 -33.56 -38.12
CA ASN A 226 -6.59 -35.00 -38.18
C ASN A 226 -7.58 -35.66 -39.15
N LEU A 227 -7.12 -36.05 -40.34
CA LEU A 227 -7.93 -36.64 -41.41
C LEU A 227 -7.50 -38.08 -41.69
N LEU A 228 -8.44 -39.03 -41.66
CA LEU A 228 -8.18 -40.42 -42.03
C LEU A 228 -8.09 -40.59 -43.55
N TYR A 229 -6.93 -41.04 -44.03
CA TYR A 229 -6.66 -41.43 -45.42
C TYR A 229 -6.35 -42.93 -45.53
N GLU A 230 -6.67 -43.54 -46.67
CA GLU A 230 -6.29 -44.90 -47.06
C GLU A 230 -5.77 -44.83 -48.52
N ASN A 231 -4.54 -45.28 -48.79
CA ASN A 231 -3.84 -45.19 -50.08
C ASN A 231 -3.77 -43.80 -50.74
N GLY A 232 -3.90 -42.72 -49.96
CA GLY A 232 -3.96 -41.33 -50.43
C GLY A 232 -5.36 -40.71 -50.55
N ASP A 233 -6.42 -41.47 -50.27
CA ASP A 233 -7.84 -41.07 -50.42
C ASP A 233 -8.57 -40.96 -49.06
N PRO A 234 -9.44 -39.95 -48.80
CA PRO A 234 -10.03 -39.69 -47.47
C PRO A 234 -11.31 -40.49 -47.14
N VAL A 235 -11.48 -40.91 -45.87
CA VAL A 235 -12.45 -41.94 -45.46
C VAL A 235 -13.76 -41.41 -44.84
N THR A 236 -14.89 -42.07 -45.13
CA THR A 236 -16.21 -41.84 -44.51
C THR A 236 -16.81 -43.13 -43.92
N GLY A 237 -17.44 -43.05 -42.75
CA GLY A 237 -18.19 -44.13 -42.09
C GLY A 237 -17.77 -44.40 -40.64
N TYR A 238 -18.37 -45.41 -40.00
CA TYR A 238 -17.90 -45.90 -38.70
C TYR A 238 -16.53 -46.59 -38.83
N ARG A 239 -15.59 -46.23 -37.96
CA ARG A 239 -14.32 -46.93 -37.71
C ARG A 239 -14.04 -46.90 -36.21
N ASP A 240 -13.64 -48.04 -35.65
CA ASP A 240 -13.06 -48.13 -34.29
C ASP A 240 -13.96 -47.50 -33.18
N GLY A 241 -15.27 -47.74 -33.28
CA GLY A 241 -16.28 -47.22 -32.35
C GLY A 241 -16.66 -45.75 -32.53
N LYS A 242 -16.11 -45.08 -33.56
CA LYS A 242 -16.25 -43.64 -33.79
C LYS A 242 -16.69 -43.36 -35.23
N TYR A 243 -17.51 -42.34 -35.44
CA TYR A 243 -18.04 -42.02 -36.77
C TYR A 243 -17.17 -40.96 -37.47
N TYR A 244 -16.85 -41.19 -38.75
CA TYR A 244 -16.05 -40.29 -39.57
C TYR A 244 -16.80 -39.83 -40.83
N VAL A 245 -16.53 -38.60 -41.28
CA VAL A 245 -17.11 -37.98 -42.47
C VAL A 245 -16.01 -37.24 -43.22
N SER A 246 -15.68 -37.67 -44.44
CA SER A 246 -14.63 -37.09 -45.30
C SER A 246 -13.29 -36.87 -44.58
N GLY A 247 -12.87 -37.85 -43.77
CA GLY A 247 -11.68 -37.85 -42.94
C GLY A 247 -11.86 -37.29 -41.52
N TYR A 248 -12.86 -36.42 -41.29
CA TYR A 248 -13.14 -35.77 -40.00
C TYR A 248 -13.88 -36.69 -39.03
N ILE A 249 -13.70 -36.51 -37.72
CA ILE A 249 -14.45 -37.22 -36.67
C ILE A 249 -15.74 -36.47 -36.27
N ALA A 250 -16.81 -37.20 -36.01
CA ALA A 250 -18.09 -36.66 -35.52
C ALA A 250 -18.00 -36.12 -34.07
N ASN A 251 -18.67 -35.00 -33.81
CA ASN A 251 -18.61 -34.23 -32.56
C ASN A 251 -19.89 -33.38 -32.42
N GLY A 252 -20.59 -33.46 -31.29
CA GLY A 252 -21.75 -32.62 -30.98
C GLY A 252 -23.08 -33.18 -31.53
N TRP A 253 -24.03 -32.28 -31.81
CA TRP A 253 -25.32 -32.66 -32.40
C TRP A 253 -25.17 -32.89 -33.90
N VAL A 254 -25.20 -34.17 -34.30
CA VAL A 254 -24.97 -34.56 -35.70
C VAL A 254 -26.30 -34.60 -36.44
N PHE A 255 -26.57 -33.57 -37.24
CA PHE A 255 -27.75 -33.57 -38.10
C PHE A 255 -27.54 -34.51 -39.30
N HIS A 256 -28.52 -35.37 -39.55
CA HIS A 256 -28.58 -36.26 -40.71
C HIS A 256 -29.89 -36.03 -41.46
N GLN A 257 -29.88 -36.24 -42.78
CA GLN A 257 -31.10 -36.11 -43.60
C GLN A 257 -32.14 -37.20 -43.30
N GLN A 258 -31.79 -38.26 -42.57
CA GLN A 258 -32.72 -39.20 -41.94
C GLN A 258 -32.24 -39.53 -40.51
N PRO A 259 -33.16 -39.68 -39.53
CA PRO A 259 -32.80 -40.03 -38.16
C PRO A 259 -32.32 -41.48 -38.04
N ILE A 260 -31.39 -41.74 -37.11
CA ILE A 260 -30.90 -43.08 -36.80
C ILE A 260 -31.86 -43.68 -35.76
N ASP A 261 -32.37 -44.89 -36.00
CA ASP A 261 -33.30 -45.60 -35.11
C ASP A 261 -34.52 -44.73 -34.69
N GLY A 262 -34.98 -43.85 -35.58
CA GLY A 262 -36.09 -42.91 -35.35
C GLY A 262 -35.76 -41.72 -34.44
N ASN A 263 -34.52 -41.58 -33.97
CA ASN A 263 -34.10 -40.57 -32.99
C ASN A 263 -32.96 -39.68 -33.53
N TYR A 264 -32.79 -38.51 -32.90
CA TYR A 264 -31.64 -37.64 -33.09
C TYR A 264 -30.75 -37.72 -31.85
N TYR A 265 -29.46 -38.00 -32.04
CA TYR A 265 -28.53 -38.24 -30.94
C TYR A 265 -27.54 -37.09 -30.75
N LEU A 266 -27.37 -36.67 -29.50
CA LEU A 266 -26.28 -35.79 -29.10
C LEU A 266 -25.02 -36.63 -28.79
N PHE A 267 -23.94 -36.38 -29.53
CA PHE A 267 -22.66 -37.08 -29.36
C PHE A 267 -21.64 -36.21 -28.60
N TYR A 268 -20.84 -36.85 -27.75
CA TYR A 268 -19.63 -36.30 -27.15
C TYR A 268 -18.61 -35.88 -28.23
N LYS A 269 -17.58 -35.14 -27.78
CA LYS A 269 -16.49 -34.58 -28.61
C LYS A 269 -15.57 -35.61 -29.28
N ASP A 270 -15.89 -36.89 -29.17
CA ASP A 270 -15.11 -38.02 -29.66
C ASP A 270 -15.95 -39.11 -30.36
N GLY A 271 -17.24 -38.85 -30.62
CA GLY A 271 -18.13 -39.71 -31.42
C GLY A 271 -19.05 -40.67 -30.65
N VAL A 272 -19.17 -40.56 -29.32
CA VAL A 272 -19.97 -41.45 -28.44
C VAL A 272 -21.27 -40.77 -27.94
N ARG A 273 -22.36 -41.47 -27.61
CA ARG A 273 -23.66 -40.88 -27.18
C ARG A 273 -23.65 -40.39 -25.70
N LEU A 274 -24.30 -39.26 -25.41
CA LEU A 274 -24.28 -38.57 -24.09
C LEU A 274 -25.24 -39.12 -23.01
N THR A 275 -24.75 -39.27 -21.77
CA THR A 275 -25.59 -39.34 -20.54
C THR A 275 -25.08 -38.30 -19.52
N GLY A 276 -25.99 -37.53 -18.93
CA GLY A 276 -25.68 -36.39 -18.04
C GLY A 276 -26.25 -35.07 -18.56
N LYS A 277 -25.78 -33.94 -18.03
CA LYS A 277 -26.15 -32.62 -18.54
C LYS A 277 -25.60 -32.41 -19.96
N GLY A 278 -26.44 -31.86 -20.84
CA GLY A 278 -26.13 -31.54 -22.23
C GLY A 278 -26.76 -30.21 -22.64
N ILE A 279 -26.20 -29.62 -23.70
CA ILE A 279 -26.70 -28.38 -24.29
C ILE A 279 -27.43 -28.73 -25.59
N ASP A 280 -28.66 -28.24 -25.74
CA ASP A 280 -29.52 -28.51 -26.89
C ASP A 280 -29.18 -27.63 -28.12
N ALA A 281 -29.93 -27.79 -29.22
CA ALA A 281 -29.74 -27.03 -30.45
C ALA A 281 -30.14 -25.54 -30.36
N LYS A 282 -30.76 -25.08 -29.26
CA LYS A 282 -31.04 -23.67 -28.96
C LYS A 282 -30.09 -23.09 -27.91
N ASN A 283 -29.13 -23.88 -27.42
CA ASN A 283 -28.22 -23.55 -26.33
C ASN A 283 -28.89 -23.53 -24.93
N GLU A 284 -29.94 -24.33 -24.72
CA GLU A 284 -30.57 -24.57 -23.40
C GLU A 284 -29.89 -25.80 -22.73
N GLU A 285 -29.60 -25.77 -21.42
CA GLU A 285 -28.97 -26.89 -20.70
C GLU A 285 -30.05 -27.79 -20.05
N HIS A 286 -30.03 -29.08 -20.34
CA HIS A 286 -30.96 -30.07 -19.79
C HIS A 286 -30.26 -31.38 -19.41
N TYR A 287 -30.92 -32.25 -18.64
CA TYR A 287 -30.42 -33.60 -18.36
C TYR A 287 -30.83 -34.62 -19.44
N TYR A 288 -29.87 -35.44 -19.89
CA TYR A 288 -30.04 -36.46 -20.93
C TYR A 288 -29.64 -37.86 -20.41
N VAL A 289 -30.32 -38.88 -20.93
CA VAL A 289 -30.03 -40.30 -20.70
C VAL A 289 -29.86 -40.99 -22.06
N ASN A 290 -28.68 -41.57 -22.30
CA ASN A 290 -28.28 -42.30 -23.51
C ASN A 290 -28.53 -41.55 -24.85
N GLY A 291 -28.43 -40.23 -24.82
CA GLY A 291 -28.59 -39.31 -25.95
C GLY A 291 -29.97 -38.68 -26.08
N VAL A 292 -30.90 -38.96 -25.14
CA VAL A 292 -32.31 -38.54 -25.17
C VAL A 292 -32.66 -37.73 -23.91
N LEU A 293 -33.57 -36.76 -24.01
CA LEU A 293 -33.96 -35.87 -22.90
C LEU A 293 -34.66 -36.64 -21.75
N ALA A 294 -34.37 -36.28 -20.49
CA ALA A 294 -34.96 -36.92 -19.30
C ALA A 294 -36.36 -36.37 -18.96
N GLU A 295 -37.34 -37.24 -18.73
CA GLU A 295 -38.75 -36.88 -18.48
C GLU A 295 -39.38 -37.84 -17.45
N GLY A 296 -40.19 -37.33 -16.52
CA GLY A 296 -40.92 -38.13 -15.54
C GLY A 296 -40.07 -38.62 -14.36
N LEU A 297 -40.51 -39.70 -13.71
CA LEU A 297 -39.79 -40.30 -12.59
C LEU A 297 -38.60 -41.11 -13.12
N GLN A 298 -37.38 -40.68 -12.82
CA GLN A 298 -36.14 -41.29 -13.27
C GLN A 298 -35.41 -41.91 -12.08
N ASN A 299 -35.10 -43.22 -12.15
CA ASN A 299 -34.25 -43.87 -11.15
C ASN A 299 -32.78 -43.61 -11.52
N ILE A 300 -32.13 -42.72 -10.80
CA ILE A 300 -30.74 -42.33 -11.02
C ILE A 300 -29.92 -42.83 -9.83
N ASN A 301 -29.02 -43.78 -10.07
CA ASN A 301 -28.16 -44.40 -9.07
C ASN A 301 -28.92 -44.99 -7.85
N GLY A 302 -30.14 -45.51 -8.07
CA GLY A 302 -30.98 -46.09 -7.02
C GLY A 302 -31.88 -45.08 -6.28
N VAL A 303 -31.85 -43.79 -6.66
CA VAL A 303 -32.75 -42.75 -6.12
C VAL A 303 -33.80 -42.40 -7.17
N ASP A 304 -35.07 -42.40 -6.78
CA ASP A 304 -36.17 -41.93 -7.62
C ASP A 304 -36.25 -40.39 -7.56
N LEU A 305 -36.05 -39.74 -8.70
CA LEU A 305 -36.11 -38.29 -8.86
C LEU A 305 -37.14 -37.91 -9.91
N LEU A 306 -37.98 -36.92 -9.61
CA LEU A 306 -38.97 -36.41 -10.57
C LEU A 306 -38.35 -35.30 -11.45
N TYR A 307 -38.33 -35.52 -12.77
CA TYR A 307 -37.93 -34.55 -13.78
C TYR A 307 -39.11 -34.12 -14.67
N GLU A 308 -39.13 -32.86 -15.08
CA GLU A 308 -40.01 -32.31 -16.12
C GLU A 308 -39.13 -31.55 -17.12
N LYS A 309 -39.16 -31.93 -18.41
CA LYS A 309 -38.36 -31.36 -19.52
C LYS A 309 -36.84 -31.34 -19.29
N GLY A 310 -36.32 -32.34 -18.60
CA GLY A 310 -34.89 -32.45 -18.26
C GLY A 310 -34.48 -31.73 -16.98
N ASP A 311 -35.39 -31.05 -16.28
CA ASP A 311 -35.12 -30.30 -15.04
C ASP A 311 -35.76 -30.97 -13.80
N PRO A 312 -35.09 -30.99 -12.62
CA PRO A 312 -35.59 -31.64 -11.41
C PRO A 312 -36.67 -30.80 -10.70
N VAL A 313 -37.82 -31.40 -10.42
CA VAL A 313 -39.02 -30.67 -9.97
C VAL A 313 -38.90 -30.16 -8.53
N THR A 314 -39.13 -28.86 -8.34
CA THR A 314 -39.40 -28.23 -7.03
C THR A 314 -40.80 -27.63 -7.04
N GLY A 315 -41.65 -28.00 -6.08
CA GLY A 315 -43.03 -27.52 -5.99
C GLY A 315 -44.04 -28.58 -5.57
N TYR A 316 -45.31 -28.20 -5.56
CA TYR A 316 -46.42 -29.14 -5.28
C TYR A 316 -46.79 -29.93 -6.54
N ARG A 317 -46.93 -31.25 -6.42
CA ARG A 317 -47.39 -32.18 -7.45
C ARG A 317 -48.23 -33.29 -6.80
N ASN A 318 -49.40 -33.61 -7.37
CA ASN A 318 -50.22 -34.77 -7.02
C ASN A 318 -50.43 -35.00 -5.51
N GLY A 319 -50.76 -33.95 -4.77
CA GLY A 319 -51.03 -34.03 -3.32
C GLY A 319 -49.80 -33.86 -2.41
N LYS A 320 -48.58 -33.77 -2.96
CA LYS A 320 -47.31 -33.73 -2.21
C LYS A 320 -46.40 -32.59 -2.64
N TYR A 321 -45.55 -32.10 -1.73
CA TYR A 321 -44.46 -31.17 -2.06
C TYR A 321 -43.15 -31.91 -2.37
N TYR A 322 -42.40 -31.39 -3.35
CA TYR A 322 -41.10 -31.89 -3.81
C TYR A 322 -40.06 -30.76 -3.80
N VAL A 323 -38.80 -31.11 -3.56
CA VAL A 323 -37.64 -30.20 -3.54
C VAL A 323 -36.52 -30.84 -4.35
N SER A 324 -36.12 -30.20 -5.46
CA SER A 324 -35.08 -30.67 -6.38
C SER A 324 -35.22 -32.14 -6.82
N GLY A 325 -36.45 -32.58 -7.11
CA GLY A 325 -36.81 -33.94 -7.50
C GLY A 325 -37.12 -34.89 -6.33
N TYR A 326 -36.71 -34.57 -5.10
CA TYR A 326 -36.95 -35.37 -3.89
C TYR A 326 -38.31 -35.04 -3.24
N ILE A 327 -38.91 -36.01 -2.55
CA ILE A 327 -40.14 -35.80 -1.74
C ILE A 327 -39.84 -35.05 -0.42
N ALA A 328 -40.68 -34.09 -0.06
CA ALA A 328 -40.52 -33.29 1.16
C ALA A 328 -40.81 -34.08 2.46
N ASN A 329 -39.88 -34.01 3.42
CA ASN A 329 -40.01 -34.59 4.77
C ASN A 329 -39.15 -33.78 5.76
N GLY A 330 -39.70 -33.41 6.92
CA GLY A 330 -39.09 -32.49 7.87
C GLY A 330 -39.42 -31.01 7.60
N TRP A 331 -38.61 -30.11 8.16
CA TRP A 331 -38.72 -28.67 7.92
C TRP A 331 -38.37 -28.29 6.47
N VAL A 332 -39.27 -27.57 5.80
CA VAL A 332 -39.06 -27.05 4.43
C VAL A 332 -39.16 -25.53 4.45
N PHE A 333 -38.23 -24.87 3.76
CA PHE A 333 -38.30 -23.45 3.44
C PHE A 333 -39.00 -23.24 2.10
N HIS A 334 -40.01 -22.36 2.09
CA HIS A 334 -40.71 -21.93 0.88
C HIS A 334 -40.27 -20.51 0.52
N GLN A 335 -39.89 -20.29 -0.75
CA GLN A 335 -39.41 -18.99 -1.23
C GLN A 335 -40.45 -17.86 -1.13
N GLN A 336 -41.75 -18.21 -1.11
CA GLN A 336 -42.83 -17.31 -0.75
C GLN A 336 -43.61 -17.91 0.44
N PRO A 337 -44.12 -17.08 1.36
CA PRO A 337 -44.76 -17.56 2.57
C PRO A 337 -46.13 -18.18 2.26
N ILE A 338 -46.34 -19.42 2.70
CA ILE A 338 -47.66 -20.08 2.62
C ILE A 338 -48.37 -19.81 3.95
N ASP A 339 -49.58 -19.25 3.89
CA ASP A 339 -50.36 -18.85 5.07
C ASP A 339 -49.53 -18.00 6.06
N GLY A 340 -48.74 -17.05 5.53
CA GLY A 340 -47.85 -16.16 6.27
C GLY A 340 -46.51 -16.77 6.71
N ASN A 341 -46.29 -18.07 6.50
CA ASN A 341 -45.14 -18.80 7.04
C ASN A 341 -44.17 -19.24 5.94
N TYR A 342 -42.88 -18.88 6.10
CA TYR A 342 -41.79 -19.29 5.20
C TYR A 342 -41.23 -20.68 5.52
N TYR A 343 -41.31 -21.10 6.78
CA TYR A 343 -40.87 -22.41 7.23
C TYR A 343 -42.09 -23.21 7.66
N LEU A 344 -42.23 -24.42 7.14
CA LEU A 344 -43.34 -25.31 7.43
C LEU A 344 -42.84 -26.74 7.60
N PHE A 345 -43.38 -27.46 8.57
CA PHE A 345 -43.06 -28.87 8.80
C PHE A 345 -43.91 -29.79 7.92
N TYR A 346 -43.24 -30.61 7.13
CA TYR A 346 -43.85 -31.61 6.25
C TYR A 346 -43.53 -33.03 6.71
N LYS A 347 -44.44 -33.96 6.41
CA LYS A 347 -44.21 -35.39 6.51
C LYS A 347 -44.80 -36.10 5.29
N ASP A 348 -44.02 -36.96 4.65
CA ASP A 348 -44.40 -37.72 3.45
C ASP A 348 -44.99 -36.87 2.30
N GLY A 349 -44.58 -35.59 2.22
CA GLY A 349 -45.02 -34.59 1.26
C GLY A 349 -46.17 -33.67 1.72
N VAL A 350 -46.72 -33.82 2.93
CA VAL A 350 -47.92 -33.11 3.42
C VAL A 350 -47.63 -32.31 4.71
N ARG A 351 -48.30 -31.16 4.93
CA ARG A 351 -48.15 -30.32 6.14
C ARG A 351 -48.62 -31.04 7.42
N LEU A 352 -47.88 -30.90 8.51
CA LEU A 352 -48.14 -31.62 9.77
C LEU A 352 -49.08 -30.85 10.74
N THR A 353 -50.14 -31.52 11.19
CA THR A 353 -50.89 -31.15 12.40
C THR A 353 -50.81 -32.31 13.39
N GLY A 354 -50.31 -32.05 14.60
CA GLY A 354 -49.97 -33.06 15.60
C GLY A 354 -48.54 -32.95 16.10
N LYS A 355 -48.06 -33.99 16.79
CA LYS A 355 -46.69 -34.06 17.30
C LYS A 355 -45.67 -34.26 16.16
N GLY A 356 -44.62 -33.44 16.17
CA GLY A 356 -43.49 -33.50 15.23
C GLY A 356 -42.16 -33.41 15.97
N ILE A 357 -41.11 -33.93 15.36
CA ILE A 357 -39.75 -33.89 15.91
C ILE A 357 -38.99 -32.76 15.19
N ASP A 358 -38.45 -31.81 15.93
CA ASP A 358 -37.74 -30.66 15.37
C ASP A 358 -36.29 -30.98 14.94
N ALA A 359 -35.56 -29.95 14.48
CA ALA A 359 -34.16 -30.10 14.06
C ALA A 359 -33.16 -30.40 15.20
N LYS A 360 -33.57 -30.34 16.47
CA LYS A 360 -32.78 -30.73 17.65
C LYS A 360 -33.17 -32.10 18.21
N ASN A 361 -34.12 -32.79 17.57
CA ASN A 361 -34.74 -34.02 18.06
C ASN A 361 -35.61 -33.83 19.33
N GLU A 362 -36.22 -32.66 19.50
CA GLU A 362 -37.24 -32.37 20.51
C GLU A 362 -38.65 -32.62 19.94
N GLU A 363 -39.56 -33.23 20.71
CA GLU A 363 -40.95 -33.46 20.28
C GLU A 363 -41.84 -32.27 20.66
N HIS A 364 -42.40 -31.59 19.66
CA HIS A 364 -43.22 -30.39 19.79
C HIS A 364 -44.58 -30.56 19.12
N TYR A 365 -45.60 -29.79 19.52
CA TYR A 365 -46.91 -29.80 18.85
C TYR A 365 -46.98 -28.76 17.72
N TYR A 366 -47.48 -29.19 16.56
CA TYR A 366 -47.61 -28.38 15.34
C TYR A 366 -49.08 -28.30 14.88
N VAL A 367 -49.45 -27.19 14.27
CA VAL A 367 -50.75 -26.95 13.62
C VAL A 367 -50.49 -26.45 12.19
N ASN A 368 -50.96 -27.20 11.20
CA ASN A 368 -50.82 -26.93 9.76
C ASN A 368 -49.37 -26.65 9.29
N GLY A 369 -48.38 -27.26 9.95
CA GLY A 369 -46.95 -27.14 9.70
C GLY A 369 -46.23 -26.07 10.53
N VAL A 370 -46.94 -25.31 11.38
CA VAL A 370 -46.40 -24.24 12.23
C VAL A 370 -46.39 -24.69 13.70
N LEU A 371 -45.44 -24.23 14.50
CA LEU A 371 -45.33 -24.53 15.94
C LEU A 371 -46.54 -23.95 16.72
N ALA A 372 -47.09 -24.68 17.69
CA ALA A 372 -48.24 -24.23 18.47
C ALA A 372 -47.85 -23.16 19.52
N GLU A 373 -48.47 -21.98 19.44
CA GLU A 373 -48.16 -20.81 20.30
C GLU A 373 -49.45 -20.10 20.71
N GLY A 374 -49.55 -19.63 21.95
CA GLY A 374 -50.71 -18.91 22.48
C GLY A 374 -51.92 -19.81 22.75
N LEU A 375 -53.12 -19.21 22.79
CA LEU A 375 -54.37 -19.94 22.96
C LEU A 375 -54.75 -20.64 21.64
N GLN A 376 -54.74 -21.97 21.67
CA GLN A 376 -55.10 -22.84 20.55
C GLN A 376 -56.41 -23.55 20.89
N ASN A 377 -57.44 -23.40 20.06
CA ASN A 377 -58.67 -24.18 20.21
C ASN A 377 -58.47 -25.56 19.58
N ILE A 378 -58.23 -26.57 20.43
CA ILE A 378 -58.00 -27.94 20.00
C ILE A 378 -59.23 -28.77 20.37
N ASN A 379 -59.94 -29.27 19.35
CA ASN A 379 -61.17 -30.05 19.50
C ASN A 379 -62.27 -29.36 20.34
N GLY A 380 -62.38 -28.03 20.26
CA GLY A 380 -63.37 -27.25 21.02
C GLY A 380 -62.92 -26.81 22.41
N VAL A 381 -61.69 -27.13 22.83
CA VAL A 381 -61.10 -26.69 24.11
C VAL A 381 -60.00 -25.68 23.86
N ASP A 382 -60.10 -24.51 24.52
CA ASP A 382 -59.04 -23.50 24.51
C ASP A 382 -57.89 -23.93 25.44
N LEU A 383 -56.74 -24.21 24.85
CA LEU A 383 -55.51 -24.62 25.56
C LEU A 383 -54.39 -23.60 25.30
N LEU A 384 -53.72 -23.15 26.37
CA LEU A 384 -52.56 -22.27 26.26
C LEU A 384 -51.28 -23.08 26.00
N TYR A 385 -50.64 -22.81 24.86
CA TYR A 385 -49.33 -23.34 24.48
C TYR A 385 -48.26 -22.24 24.46
N GLU A 386 -47.02 -22.60 24.77
CA GLU A 386 -45.82 -21.78 24.56
C GLU A 386 -44.76 -22.66 23.89
N LYS A 387 -44.28 -22.25 22.72
CA LYS A 387 -43.24 -22.93 21.91
C LYS A 387 -43.51 -24.40 21.59
N GLY A 388 -44.77 -24.80 21.44
CA GLY A 388 -45.19 -26.17 21.16
C GLY A 388 -45.59 -26.98 22.38
N ASP A 389 -45.36 -26.48 23.61
CA ASP A 389 -45.64 -27.16 24.89
C ASP A 389 -46.87 -26.58 25.62
N PRO A 390 -47.70 -27.40 26.29
CA PRO A 390 -48.88 -26.93 27.03
C PRO A 390 -48.53 -26.32 28.40
N VAL A 391 -48.95 -25.08 28.64
CA VAL A 391 -48.49 -24.26 29.77
C VAL A 391 -49.00 -24.73 31.13
N SER A 392 -48.09 -24.85 32.10
CA SER A 392 -48.41 -24.98 33.52
C SER A 392 -47.69 -23.88 34.32
N GLY A 393 -48.41 -23.15 35.17
CA GLY A 393 -47.87 -22.03 35.95
C GLY A 393 -48.69 -20.75 35.82
N ILE A 394 -48.20 -19.65 36.40
CA ILE A 394 -48.82 -18.33 36.24
C ILE A 394 -48.38 -17.71 34.89
N ARG A 395 -49.34 -17.17 34.13
CA ARG A 395 -49.16 -16.29 32.98
C ARG A 395 -50.16 -15.14 33.04
N ASN A 396 -49.71 -13.91 32.81
CA ASN A 396 -50.56 -12.70 32.77
C ASN A 396 -51.52 -12.57 33.99
N GLY A 397 -51.01 -12.88 35.19
CA GLY A 397 -51.78 -12.84 36.44
C GLY A 397 -52.72 -14.03 36.69
N LYS A 398 -52.85 -14.97 35.73
CA LYS A 398 -53.72 -16.14 35.80
C LYS A 398 -52.92 -17.44 35.91
N TYR A 399 -53.34 -18.36 36.76
CA TYR A 399 -52.75 -19.71 36.87
C TYR A 399 -53.35 -20.66 35.83
N TYR A 400 -52.49 -21.49 35.23
CA TYR A 400 -52.83 -22.53 34.25
C TYR A 400 -52.22 -23.86 34.66
N VAL A 401 -52.84 -24.98 34.25
CA VAL A 401 -52.35 -26.35 34.44
C VAL A 401 -52.57 -27.13 33.15
N SER A 402 -51.49 -27.63 32.54
CA SER A 402 -51.49 -28.39 31.28
C SER A 402 -52.30 -27.72 30.15
N GLY A 403 -52.20 -26.39 30.03
CA GLY A 403 -52.92 -25.55 29.07
C GLY A 403 -54.28 -25.04 29.55
N TYR A 404 -54.90 -25.64 30.56
CA TYR A 404 -56.21 -25.27 31.10
C TYR A 404 -56.12 -24.13 32.12
N ILE A 405 -57.08 -23.19 32.11
CA ILE A 405 -57.19 -22.11 33.11
C ILE A 405 -57.67 -22.63 34.47
N ALA A 406 -57.07 -22.14 35.55
CA ALA A 406 -57.41 -22.54 36.92
C ALA A 406 -58.76 -21.98 37.41
N ASN A 407 -59.60 -22.85 37.96
CA ASN A 407 -60.88 -22.50 38.58
C ASN A 407 -61.19 -23.48 39.72
N GLY A 408 -61.51 -22.98 40.91
CA GLY A 408 -61.72 -23.77 42.14
C GLY A 408 -60.45 -23.95 42.98
N TRP A 409 -60.45 -24.98 43.84
CA TRP A 409 -59.28 -25.37 44.63
C TRP A 409 -58.20 -25.99 43.74
N MET A 410 -57.05 -25.33 43.63
CA MET A 410 -55.89 -25.84 42.90
C MET A 410 -54.85 -26.39 43.85
N PHE A 411 -54.29 -27.56 43.50
CA PHE A 411 -53.06 -28.05 44.12
C PHE A 411 -51.84 -27.46 43.41
N HIS A 412 -50.87 -26.99 44.18
CA HIS A 412 -49.55 -26.59 43.70
C HIS A 412 -48.50 -27.57 44.21
N LYS A 413 -47.70 -28.13 43.29
CA LYS A 413 -46.65 -29.10 43.61
C LYS A 413 -45.57 -28.49 44.53
N GLU A 414 -45.29 -27.21 44.36
CA GLU A 414 -44.48 -26.39 45.25
C GLU A 414 -45.40 -25.35 45.92
N PRO A 415 -45.27 -25.11 47.24
CA PRO A 415 -46.27 -24.34 47.99
C PRO A 415 -46.13 -22.83 47.77
N ILE A 416 -47.12 -22.22 47.12
CA ILE A 416 -47.18 -20.76 46.93
C ILE A 416 -47.56 -20.12 48.26
N ASP A 417 -46.79 -19.12 48.71
CA ASP A 417 -46.92 -18.44 50.01
C ASP A 417 -47.04 -19.44 51.21
N GLY A 418 -46.34 -20.58 51.10
CA GLY A 418 -46.36 -21.65 52.11
C GLY A 418 -47.62 -22.52 52.10
N LYS A 419 -48.44 -22.47 51.03
CA LYS A 419 -49.69 -23.22 50.89
C LYS A 419 -49.69 -24.10 49.63
N TYR A 420 -50.01 -25.38 49.82
CA TYR A 420 -50.18 -26.36 48.73
C TYR A 420 -51.54 -26.28 48.04
N TYR A 421 -52.55 -25.73 48.73
CA TYR A 421 -53.91 -25.54 48.21
C TYR A 421 -54.31 -24.08 48.35
N LEU A 422 -54.79 -23.50 47.26
CA LEU A 422 -55.30 -22.13 47.18
C LEU A 422 -56.55 -22.11 46.29
N PHE A 423 -57.51 -21.25 46.61
CA PHE A 423 -58.74 -21.11 45.82
C PHE A 423 -58.58 -20.04 44.73
N TYR A 424 -58.87 -20.43 43.50
CA TYR A 424 -58.80 -19.57 42.31
C TYR A 424 -60.18 -19.38 41.69
N LYS A 425 -60.39 -18.21 41.08
CA LYS A 425 -61.47 -18.00 40.13
C LYS A 425 -60.94 -17.30 38.88
N ASP A 426 -61.26 -17.87 37.73
CA ASP A 426 -60.82 -17.42 36.40
C ASP A 426 -59.32 -17.12 36.31
N GLY A 427 -58.52 -18.01 36.94
CA GLY A 427 -57.06 -17.94 37.03
C GLY A 427 -56.50 -17.14 38.20
N VAL A 428 -57.28 -16.35 38.93
CA VAL A 428 -56.79 -15.41 39.96
C VAL A 428 -57.12 -15.89 41.37
N ARG A 429 -56.23 -15.67 42.36
CA ARG A 429 -56.48 -16.00 43.78
C ARG A 429 -57.64 -15.18 44.32
N LEU A 430 -58.59 -15.82 44.99
CA LEU A 430 -59.83 -15.17 45.39
C LEU A 430 -59.68 -14.31 46.66
N THR A 431 -60.11 -13.05 46.58
CA THR A 431 -60.36 -12.15 47.72
C THR A 431 -61.79 -11.67 47.63
N GLY A 432 -62.55 -11.75 48.73
CA GLY A 432 -64.00 -11.59 48.75
C GLY A 432 -64.74 -12.93 48.81
N LYS A 433 -66.04 -12.93 48.48
CA LYS A 433 -66.91 -14.11 48.59
C LYS A 433 -66.55 -15.21 47.59
N GLY A 434 -66.49 -16.45 48.09
CA GLY A 434 -66.29 -17.66 47.29
C GLY A 434 -67.20 -18.79 47.73
N ILE A 435 -67.55 -19.66 46.77
CA ILE A 435 -68.32 -20.88 47.01
C ILE A 435 -67.33 -22.05 47.09
N ASP A 436 -67.41 -22.85 48.15
CA ASP A 436 -66.52 -23.99 48.39
C ASP A 436 -66.86 -25.22 47.52
N ALA A 437 -66.19 -26.35 47.75
CA ALA A 437 -66.42 -27.60 47.02
C ALA A 437 -67.75 -28.32 47.37
N LYS A 438 -68.49 -27.87 48.38
CA LYS A 438 -69.83 -28.40 48.75
C LYS A 438 -70.97 -27.47 48.31
N GLY A 439 -70.68 -26.19 48.07
CA GLY A 439 -71.67 -25.16 47.76
C GLY A 439 -71.88 -24.09 48.84
N GLU A 440 -71.03 -24.06 49.88
CA GLU A 440 -71.14 -23.12 51.01
C GLU A 440 -70.38 -21.80 50.70
N GLU A 441 -70.96 -20.64 51.03
CA GLU A 441 -70.35 -19.32 50.76
C GLU A 441 -69.53 -18.82 51.96
N HIS A 442 -68.27 -18.45 51.73
CA HIS A 442 -67.37 -17.88 52.75
C HIS A 442 -66.58 -16.69 52.18
N TYR A 443 -66.04 -15.82 53.03
CA TYR A 443 -65.06 -14.81 52.59
C TYR A 443 -63.64 -15.39 52.56
N TYR A 444 -62.97 -15.15 51.44
CA TYR A 444 -61.58 -15.48 51.21
C TYR A 444 -60.73 -14.21 51.19
N TYR A 445 -59.46 -14.32 51.57
CA TYR A 445 -58.43 -13.32 51.40
C TYR A 445 -57.21 -13.95 50.72
N ASN A 446 -56.88 -13.50 49.52
CA ASN A 446 -55.75 -13.96 48.71
C ASN A 446 -55.70 -15.50 48.49
N GLY A 447 -56.86 -16.14 48.35
CA GLY A 447 -57.01 -17.58 48.09
C GLY A 447 -57.12 -18.48 49.33
N LEU A 448 -57.22 -17.90 50.53
CA LEU A 448 -57.42 -18.59 51.82
C LEU A 448 -58.67 -18.06 52.54
N LEU A 449 -59.26 -18.80 53.49
CA LEU A 449 -60.39 -18.29 54.31
C LEU A 449 -59.96 -17.10 55.20
N ALA A 450 -60.85 -16.12 55.38
CA ALA A 450 -60.58 -14.88 56.10
C ALA A 450 -60.46 -15.06 57.63
N GLN A 451 -59.43 -14.44 58.23
CA GLN A 451 -59.07 -14.55 59.65
C GLN A 451 -58.49 -13.23 60.17
N GLY A 452 -58.84 -12.80 61.39
CA GLY A 452 -58.35 -11.54 61.98
C GLY A 452 -59.10 -10.29 61.48
N TYR A 453 -58.66 -9.09 61.85
CA TYR A 453 -59.27 -7.85 61.36
C TYR A 453 -59.00 -7.68 59.86
N ASN A 454 -60.05 -7.74 59.05
CA ASN A 454 -60.01 -7.59 57.59
C ASN A 454 -61.04 -6.54 57.15
N THR A 455 -60.71 -5.82 56.08
CA THR A 455 -61.59 -4.81 55.48
C THR A 455 -62.08 -5.34 54.14
N PHE A 456 -63.35 -5.73 54.08
CA PHE A 456 -64.05 -6.07 52.84
C PHE A 456 -65.11 -4.99 52.58
N ASP A 457 -65.24 -4.57 51.32
CA ASP A 457 -66.20 -3.55 50.86
C ASP A 457 -66.18 -2.26 51.71
N GLY A 458 -64.99 -1.86 52.15
CA GLY A 458 -64.74 -0.64 52.94
C GLY A 458 -65.06 -0.74 54.44
N VAL A 459 -65.62 -1.86 54.93
CA VAL A 459 -65.94 -2.03 56.36
C VAL A 459 -64.92 -2.97 57.01
N THR A 460 -64.12 -2.43 57.93
CA THR A 460 -63.23 -3.23 58.77
C THR A 460 -64.05 -4.01 59.79
N ARG A 461 -63.89 -5.32 59.82
CA ARG A 461 -64.41 -6.18 60.89
C ARG A 461 -63.31 -7.16 61.30
N LEU A 462 -63.27 -7.61 62.55
CA LEU A 462 -62.67 -8.91 62.89
C LEU A 462 -63.30 -10.00 62.00
N TYR A 463 -62.61 -11.07 61.64
CA TYR A 463 -63.14 -12.24 60.93
C TYR A 463 -62.58 -13.54 61.54
N LYS A 464 -63.32 -14.63 61.42
CA LYS A 464 -62.84 -15.98 61.76
C LYS A 464 -63.43 -17.03 60.83
N ASP A 465 -62.59 -17.91 60.29
CA ASP A 465 -62.94 -19.03 59.41
C ASP A 465 -63.75 -18.63 58.14
N GLY A 466 -63.85 -17.33 57.85
CA GLY A 466 -64.70 -16.74 56.80
C GLY A 466 -65.62 -15.60 57.27
N ASP A 467 -65.92 -15.44 58.57
CA ASP A 467 -67.11 -14.69 59.04
C ASP A 467 -66.86 -13.57 60.10
N PRO A 468 -67.62 -12.44 60.14
CA PRO A 468 -67.19 -11.11 60.71
C PRO A 468 -67.56 -10.68 62.18
N VAL A 469 -66.87 -9.66 62.77
CA VAL A 469 -67.07 -9.16 64.18
C VAL A 469 -66.68 -7.72 64.72
N GLY A 470 -65.84 -6.79 64.17
CA GLY A 470 -65.56 -5.47 64.91
C GLY A 470 -64.43 -4.43 64.50
N GLU A 471 -64.31 -3.29 65.23
CA GLU A 471 -63.58 -1.98 64.91
C GLU A 471 -62.72 -1.41 66.13
N ALA A 472 -62.19 -0.18 66.41
CA ALA A 472 -61.93 1.23 65.89
C ALA A 472 -61.13 2.07 67.01
N ILE A 473 -60.59 3.34 67.03
CA ILE A 473 -59.89 4.41 66.20
C ILE A 473 -59.14 5.47 67.15
N ASP A 474 -58.42 6.53 66.68
CA ASP A 474 -57.63 7.52 67.52
C ASP A 474 -57.37 9.00 66.98
N LYS A 475 -57.10 10.01 67.88
CA LYS A 475 -56.49 11.40 67.75
C LYS A 475 -56.67 12.23 69.08
N TYR A 476 -56.08 13.43 69.28
CA TYR A 476 -56.47 14.30 70.45
C TYR A 476 -57.73 15.13 70.19
N TYR A 477 -58.73 14.93 71.04
CA TYR A 477 -60.04 15.56 70.98
C TYR A 477 -60.50 16.02 72.36
N VAL A 478 -61.29 17.09 72.43
CA VAL A 478 -62.08 17.46 73.61
C VAL A 478 -63.55 17.22 73.27
N ASN A 479 -64.19 16.32 74.02
CA ASN A 479 -65.58 15.88 73.78
C ASN A 479 -65.86 15.44 72.32
N GLY A 480 -64.89 14.83 71.65
CA GLY A 480 -64.99 14.34 70.27
C GLY A 480 -64.69 15.37 69.17
N TYR A 481 -64.44 16.64 69.51
CA TYR A 481 -64.07 17.69 68.55
C TYR A 481 -62.58 18.08 68.70
N ILE A 482 -61.94 18.45 67.59
CA ILE A 482 -60.51 18.79 67.57
C ILE A 482 -60.30 20.15 68.25
N ALA A 483 -59.30 20.23 69.14
CA ALA A 483 -59.11 21.40 70.01
C ALA A 483 -58.73 22.66 69.20
N ASN A 484 -59.48 23.76 69.41
CA ASN A 484 -59.35 25.03 68.70
C ASN A 484 -59.83 26.17 69.63
N GLY A 485 -59.03 27.24 69.75
CA GLY A 485 -59.29 28.39 70.64
C GLY A 485 -58.58 28.33 72.00
N TRP A 486 -58.95 29.20 72.93
CA TRP A 486 -58.53 29.16 74.33
C TRP A 486 -59.08 27.89 75.01
N MET A 487 -58.19 26.97 75.42
CA MET A 487 -58.57 25.73 76.10
C MET A 487 -58.16 25.77 77.58
N TYR A 488 -59.07 25.33 78.46
CA TYR A 488 -58.77 25.08 79.87
C TYR A 488 -58.34 23.64 80.08
N HIS A 489 -57.21 23.43 80.75
CA HIS A 489 -56.74 22.14 81.22
C HIS A 489 -56.92 22.04 82.74
N LYS A 490 -57.62 20.99 83.18
CA LYS A 490 -57.98 20.77 84.58
C LYS A 490 -56.73 20.58 85.47
N GLU A 491 -55.80 19.77 85.00
CA GLU A 491 -54.41 19.78 85.49
C GLU A 491 -53.62 20.74 84.60
N PRO A 492 -52.73 21.58 85.15
CA PRO A 492 -51.97 22.55 84.37
C PRO A 492 -50.95 21.85 83.48
N ILE A 493 -50.78 22.32 82.24
CA ILE A 493 -49.73 21.82 81.35
C ILE A 493 -48.65 22.90 81.24
N ASP A 494 -47.40 22.52 81.50
CA ASP A 494 -46.23 23.42 81.52
C ASP A 494 -46.40 24.63 82.46
N GLY A 495 -47.18 24.45 83.54
CA GLY A 495 -47.49 25.47 84.55
C GLY A 495 -48.75 26.29 84.25
N TYR A 496 -49.35 26.17 83.06
CA TYR A 496 -50.49 26.97 82.63
C TYR A 496 -51.78 26.14 82.56
N HIS A 497 -52.83 26.64 83.23
CA HIS A 497 -54.18 26.06 83.15
C HIS A 497 -54.96 26.47 81.91
N TYR A 498 -54.60 27.59 81.29
CA TYR A 498 -55.25 28.11 80.08
C TYR A 498 -54.20 28.28 78.99
N LEU A 499 -54.43 27.66 77.84
CA LEU A 499 -53.51 27.65 76.70
C LEU A 499 -54.30 27.78 75.40
N PHE A 500 -53.82 28.61 74.47
CA PHE A 500 -54.45 28.75 73.16
C PHE A 500 -54.01 27.65 72.18
N TYR A 501 -54.99 27.00 71.54
CA TYR A 501 -54.80 25.98 70.52
C TYR A 501 -55.36 26.39 69.15
N LYS A 502 -54.79 25.83 68.09
CA LYS A 502 -55.31 25.84 66.73
C LYS A 502 -55.15 24.46 66.10
N ASP A 503 -56.24 23.92 65.56
CA ASP A 503 -56.30 22.65 64.82
C ASP A 503 -55.63 21.45 65.52
N GLY A 504 -55.77 21.38 66.86
CA GLY A 504 -55.23 20.34 67.73
C GLY A 504 -53.84 20.61 68.31
N VAL A 505 -53.19 21.73 67.98
CA VAL A 505 -51.80 22.09 68.36
C VAL A 505 -51.78 23.46 69.05
N ARG A 506 -50.77 23.82 69.85
CA ARG A 506 -50.70 25.13 70.55
C ARG A 506 -50.32 26.30 69.62
N LEU A 507 -50.77 27.51 69.95
CA LEU A 507 -50.56 28.72 69.16
C LEU A 507 -49.42 29.62 69.67
N THR A 508 -48.59 30.12 68.74
CA THR A 508 -47.68 31.26 68.93
C THR A 508 -47.97 32.29 67.83
N GLY A 509 -48.13 33.55 68.21
CA GLY A 509 -48.53 34.66 67.33
C GLY A 509 -49.74 35.43 67.85
N LYS A 510 -50.37 36.23 66.97
CA LYS A 510 -51.62 36.93 67.30
C LYS A 510 -52.78 35.96 67.50
N GLY A 511 -53.54 36.17 68.56
CA GLY A 511 -54.76 35.45 68.88
C GLY A 511 -55.86 36.43 69.28
N ILE A 512 -57.11 36.00 69.16
CA ILE A 512 -58.26 36.78 69.60
C ILE A 512 -58.73 36.22 70.94
N ASP A 513 -58.83 37.07 71.95
CA ASP A 513 -59.19 36.66 73.31
C ASP A 513 -60.70 36.37 73.47
N ALA A 514 -61.09 35.94 74.68
CA ALA A 514 -62.49 35.64 75.00
C ALA A 514 -63.43 36.87 75.02
N LYS A 515 -62.91 38.09 74.85
CA LYS A 515 -63.67 39.35 74.68
C LYS A 515 -63.68 39.86 73.24
N ASN A 516 -63.05 39.14 72.32
CA ASN A 516 -62.84 39.52 70.93
C ASN A 516 -61.84 40.69 70.75
N GLU A 517 -60.86 40.83 71.65
CA GLU A 517 -59.71 41.72 71.50
C GLU A 517 -58.52 40.95 70.87
N GLU A 518 -57.77 41.55 69.95
CA GLU A 518 -56.58 40.91 69.37
C GLU A 518 -55.35 41.18 70.21
N HIS A 519 -54.74 40.11 70.74
CA HIS A 519 -53.60 40.15 71.65
C HIS A 519 -52.45 39.26 71.14
N TYR A 520 -51.22 39.49 71.60
CA TYR A 520 -50.06 38.67 71.19
C TYR A 520 -49.76 37.54 72.19
N TYR A 521 -49.62 36.31 71.68
CA TYR A 521 -49.42 35.10 72.46
C TYR A 521 -48.14 34.33 72.09
N ILE A 522 -47.53 33.68 73.07
CA ILE A 522 -46.33 32.85 72.91
C ILE A 522 -46.60 31.49 73.57
N ASN A 523 -46.54 30.41 72.78
CA ASN A 523 -46.86 29.02 73.15
C ASN A 523 -48.20 28.83 73.90
N GLY A 524 -49.16 29.72 73.65
CA GLY A 524 -50.49 29.74 74.26
C GLY A 524 -50.71 30.76 75.38
N VAL A 525 -49.71 31.58 75.73
CA VAL A 525 -49.71 32.50 76.90
C VAL A 525 -49.53 33.97 76.46
N LEU A 526 -50.17 34.91 77.15
CA LEU A 526 -50.18 36.36 76.83
C LEU A 526 -48.83 37.06 77.09
N ALA A 527 -48.45 38.01 76.24
CA ALA A 527 -47.21 38.80 76.36
C ALA A 527 -47.34 40.03 77.30
N GLU A 528 -46.37 40.22 78.21
CA GLU A 528 -46.35 41.31 79.21
C GLU A 528 -44.89 41.69 79.57
N GLY A 529 -44.60 42.98 79.78
CA GLY A 529 -43.26 43.47 80.15
C GLY A 529 -42.25 43.53 79.01
N PHE A 530 -40.95 43.50 79.32
CA PHE A 530 -39.91 43.38 78.30
C PHE A 530 -39.91 41.97 77.70
N GLN A 531 -40.13 41.90 76.39
CA GLN A 531 -40.22 40.63 75.65
C GLN A 531 -39.20 40.61 74.51
N ASN A 532 -38.52 39.48 74.35
CA ASN A 532 -37.53 39.24 73.32
C ASN A 532 -38.06 38.20 72.33
N ILE A 533 -38.84 38.66 71.35
CA ILE A 533 -39.59 37.83 70.40
C ILE A 533 -38.76 37.55 69.12
N THR A 534 -37.84 38.46 68.78
CA THR A 534 -37.10 38.47 67.49
C THR A 534 -35.62 38.82 67.63
N GLY A 535 -35.06 38.85 68.85
CA GLY A 535 -33.68 39.28 69.12
C GLY A 535 -33.57 40.75 69.60
N VAL A 536 -34.68 41.43 69.85
CA VAL A 536 -34.74 42.82 70.33
C VAL A 536 -35.67 42.90 71.54
N GLU A 537 -35.27 43.62 72.59
CA GLU A 537 -36.13 43.91 73.74
C GLU A 537 -37.18 44.96 73.38
N LEU A 538 -38.45 44.60 73.53
CA LEU A 538 -39.61 45.47 73.35
C LEU A 538 -40.40 45.56 74.64
N LEU A 539 -40.75 46.79 75.06
CA LEU A 539 -41.62 47.00 76.21
C LEU A 539 -43.10 46.87 75.81
N TYR A 540 -43.73 45.79 76.27
CA TYR A 540 -45.17 45.57 76.21
C TYR A 540 -45.84 45.83 77.56
N GLU A 541 -47.05 46.37 77.55
CA GLU A 541 -47.98 46.42 78.68
C GLU A 541 -49.32 45.80 78.21
N LYS A 542 -49.81 44.76 78.88
CA LYS A 542 -51.08 44.06 78.57
C LYS A 542 -51.24 43.59 77.12
N GLY A 543 -50.17 43.09 76.51
CA GLY A 543 -50.15 42.65 75.11
C GLY A 543 -49.80 43.74 74.07
N ASP A 544 -49.79 45.02 74.44
CA ASP A 544 -49.58 46.17 73.54
C ASP A 544 -48.22 46.88 73.73
N PRO A 545 -47.55 47.38 72.66
CA PRO A 545 -46.24 48.04 72.75
C PRO A 545 -46.31 49.54 73.12
N VAL A 546 -45.50 49.97 74.10
CA VAL A 546 -45.63 51.28 74.77
C VAL A 546 -45.15 52.48 73.94
N THR A 547 -45.89 53.60 73.97
CA THR A 547 -45.47 54.89 73.38
C THR A 547 -45.65 56.06 74.37
N GLY A 548 -44.64 56.92 74.52
CA GLY A 548 -44.68 58.15 75.33
C GLY A 548 -43.48 58.32 76.28
N TYR A 549 -43.51 59.37 77.11
CA TYR A 549 -42.52 59.55 78.18
C TYR A 549 -42.74 58.53 79.32
N ARG A 550 -41.66 57.85 79.74
CA ARG A 550 -41.58 57.00 80.93
C ARG A 550 -40.22 57.21 81.61
N ASN A 551 -40.21 57.38 82.92
CA ASN A 551 -38.99 57.49 83.75
C ASN A 551 -37.91 58.46 83.19
N GLY A 552 -38.34 59.62 82.69
CA GLY A 552 -37.45 60.67 82.16
C GLY A 552 -36.99 60.47 80.71
N LYS A 553 -37.33 59.35 80.05
CA LYS A 553 -36.96 59.04 78.66
C LYS A 553 -38.20 58.89 77.78
N TYR A 554 -38.10 59.24 76.51
CA TYR A 554 -39.18 59.03 75.54
C TYR A 554 -39.09 57.64 74.89
N TYR A 555 -40.24 57.03 74.62
CA TYR A 555 -40.38 55.72 73.98
C TYR A 555 -41.41 55.77 72.85
N VAL A 556 -41.22 54.95 71.82
CA VAL A 556 -42.09 54.84 70.63
C VAL A 556 -42.27 53.37 70.28
N SER A 557 -43.51 52.88 70.29
CA SER A 557 -43.91 51.51 69.94
C SER A 557 -43.02 50.40 70.57
N GLY A 558 -42.72 50.54 71.86
CA GLY A 558 -41.91 49.62 72.66
C GLY A 558 -40.40 49.93 72.67
N TYR A 559 -39.91 50.76 71.76
CA TYR A 559 -38.49 51.16 71.63
C TYR A 559 -38.16 52.45 72.39
N ILE A 560 -36.92 52.61 72.84
CA ILE A 560 -36.38 53.87 73.37
C ILE A 560 -36.11 54.88 72.25
N ALA A 561 -36.41 56.16 72.49
CA ALA A 561 -36.18 57.22 71.52
C ALA A 561 -34.68 57.58 71.36
N ASN A 562 -34.15 57.29 70.17
CA ASN A 562 -32.83 57.69 69.69
C ASN A 562 -32.98 58.16 68.24
N GLY A 563 -32.44 59.32 67.88
CA GLY A 563 -32.61 59.94 66.57
C GLY A 563 -33.66 61.06 66.52
N TRP A 564 -34.13 61.40 65.32
CA TRP A 564 -35.23 62.33 65.11
C TRP A 564 -36.55 61.76 65.62
N VAL A 565 -37.23 62.47 66.53
CA VAL A 565 -38.56 62.08 67.04
C VAL A 565 -39.61 63.03 66.50
N PHE A 566 -40.68 62.46 65.91
CA PHE A 566 -41.90 63.21 65.60
C PHE A 566 -42.83 63.24 66.81
N HIS A 567 -43.13 64.44 67.29
CA HIS A 567 -44.14 64.67 68.34
C HIS A 567 -45.44 65.14 67.68
N ARG A 568 -46.56 64.45 67.99
CA ARG A 568 -47.90 64.80 67.45
C ARG A 568 -48.37 66.20 67.88
N GLU A 569 -47.95 66.64 69.07
CA GLU A 569 -48.08 68.01 69.55
C GLU A 569 -46.68 68.66 69.57
N PRO A 570 -46.52 69.89 69.06
CA PRO A 570 -45.19 70.49 68.85
C PRO A 570 -44.60 71.04 70.16
N ILE A 571 -43.34 70.69 70.43
CA ILE A 571 -42.59 71.22 71.57
C ILE A 571 -41.88 72.51 71.12
N ASN A 572 -42.14 73.62 71.79
CA ASN A 572 -41.62 74.96 71.42
C ASN A 572 -41.86 75.34 69.93
N GLY A 573 -42.99 74.91 69.35
CA GLY A 573 -43.32 75.15 67.94
C GLY A 573 -42.54 74.27 66.94
N LYS A 574 -41.88 73.21 67.41
CA LYS A 574 -41.17 72.22 66.58
C LYS A 574 -41.81 70.84 66.74
N TYR A 575 -42.18 70.24 65.60
CA TYR A 575 -42.75 68.88 65.54
C TYR A 575 -41.68 67.78 65.49
N TYR A 576 -40.49 68.12 65.00
CA TYR A 576 -39.31 67.26 64.95
C TYR A 576 -38.23 67.89 65.81
N LEU A 577 -37.66 67.11 66.72
CA LEU A 577 -36.50 67.47 67.54
C LEU A 577 -35.55 66.27 67.57
N PHE A 578 -34.25 66.53 67.62
CA PHE A 578 -33.25 65.47 67.67
C PHE A 578 -32.99 65.02 69.11
N TYR A 579 -33.15 63.72 69.38
CA TYR A 579 -32.95 63.09 70.68
C TYR A 579 -31.80 62.09 70.65
N LYS A 580 -31.07 62.00 71.77
CA LYS A 580 -30.13 60.92 72.05
C LYS A 580 -30.45 60.29 73.40
N ASP A 581 -30.57 58.96 73.42
CA ASP A 581 -30.89 58.13 74.59
C ASP A 581 -32.09 58.60 75.43
N GLY A 582 -33.06 59.27 74.80
CA GLY A 582 -34.27 59.84 75.41
C GLY A 582 -34.25 61.35 75.72
N VAL A 583 -33.16 62.08 75.44
CA VAL A 583 -32.98 63.53 75.79
C VAL A 583 -32.57 64.37 74.55
N ARG A 584 -32.98 65.64 74.48
CA ARG A 584 -32.66 66.55 73.36
C ARG A 584 -31.18 66.96 73.34
N LEU A 585 -30.62 67.22 72.16
CA LEU A 585 -29.18 67.41 71.95
C LEU A 585 -28.73 68.86 71.72
N THR A 586 -27.60 69.24 72.32
CA THR A 586 -26.76 70.40 71.93
C THR A 586 -25.32 69.90 71.78
N GLY A 587 -24.63 70.31 70.72
CA GLY A 587 -23.35 69.73 70.28
C GLY A 587 -23.50 68.88 69.02
N ILE A 588 -22.49 68.07 68.69
CA ILE A 588 -22.50 67.22 67.49
C ILE A 588 -23.49 66.06 67.65
N GLY A 589 -24.36 65.88 66.67
CA GLY A 589 -25.32 64.78 66.57
C GLY A 589 -25.23 64.07 65.23
N ILE A 590 -25.59 62.78 65.22
CA ILE A 590 -25.58 61.91 64.05
C ILE A 590 -27.03 61.72 63.59
N ASP A 591 -27.39 62.22 62.41
CA ASP A 591 -28.77 62.29 61.93
C ASP A 591 -29.34 60.92 61.47
N ALA A 592 -30.56 60.88 60.93
CA ALA A 592 -31.20 59.65 60.45
C ALA A 592 -30.58 59.06 59.15
N LYS A 593 -29.70 59.79 58.46
CA LYS A 593 -28.83 59.27 57.38
C LYS A 593 -27.42 58.93 57.88
N ASN A 594 -27.16 59.11 59.17
CA ASN A 594 -25.87 58.96 59.83
C ASN A 594 -24.85 60.09 59.52
N GLU A 595 -25.32 61.31 59.22
CA GLU A 595 -24.49 62.50 58.97
C GLU A 595 -24.23 63.28 60.29
N GLU A 596 -22.99 63.72 60.55
CA GLU A 596 -22.64 64.53 61.74
C GLU A 596 -22.90 66.03 61.51
N HIS A 597 -23.81 66.62 62.29
CA HIS A 597 -24.14 68.05 62.25
C HIS A 597 -24.02 68.69 63.64
N TYR A 598 -23.80 70.01 63.70
CA TYR A 598 -23.81 70.76 64.96
C TYR A 598 -25.23 71.25 65.34
N TYR A 599 -25.73 70.76 66.47
CA TYR A 599 -27.07 71.07 66.99
C TYR A 599 -27.04 72.04 68.20
N VAL A 600 -28.13 72.81 68.34
CA VAL A 600 -28.43 73.68 69.48
C VAL A 600 -29.90 73.46 69.88
N ASP A 601 -30.13 72.98 71.11
CA ASP A 601 -31.43 72.53 71.66
C ASP A 601 -32.30 71.68 70.71
N GLY A 602 -31.66 70.77 69.97
CA GLY A 602 -32.31 69.84 69.03
C GLY A 602 -32.54 70.40 67.61
N LEU A 603 -31.94 71.56 67.27
CA LEU A 603 -32.05 72.22 65.96
C LEU A 603 -30.67 72.51 65.34
N LEU A 604 -30.58 72.67 64.03
CA LEU A 604 -29.32 72.89 63.29
C LEU A 604 -28.86 74.36 63.33
N ALA A 605 -27.54 74.61 63.26
CA ALA A 605 -26.91 75.93 63.38
C ALA A 605 -26.72 76.69 62.03
N GLU A 606 -26.75 78.03 62.05
CA GLU A 606 -26.66 78.89 60.85
C GLU A 606 -25.92 80.21 61.15
N GLY A 607 -25.14 80.73 60.20
CA GLY A 607 -24.53 82.06 60.23
C GLY A 607 -23.05 82.11 60.64
N LEU A 608 -22.50 83.31 60.75
CA LEU A 608 -21.13 83.54 61.23
C LEU A 608 -21.06 83.41 62.76
N HIS A 609 -20.21 82.51 63.25
CA HIS A 609 -19.96 82.31 64.69
C HIS A 609 -18.47 82.45 64.99
N ILE A 610 -18.15 82.86 66.22
CA ILE A 610 -16.77 83.02 66.69
C ILE A 610 -16.35 81.77 67.46
N HIS A 611 -15.20 81.20 67.07
CA HIS A 611 -14.61 80.05 67.74
C HIS A 611 -13.10 80.29 67.86
N ASP A 612 -12.58 80.30 69.09
CA ASP A 612 -11.15 80.50 69.42
C ASP A 612 -10.48 81.64 68.64
N GLY A 613 -11.15 82.81 68.64
CA GLY A 613 -10.69 84.05 67.98
C GLY A 613 -10.88 84.09 66.46
N ASN A 614 -11.21 82.96 65.83
CA ASN A 614 -11.46 82.89 64.39
C ASN A 614 -12.95 83.09 64.07
N GLN A 615 -13.22 83.76 62.95
CA GLN A 615 -14.55 83.82 62.36
C GLN A 615 -14.79 82.56 61.52
N ILE A 616 -15.89 81.85 61.75
CA ILE A 616 -16.25 80.63 61.02
C ILE A 616 -17.72 80.73 60.59
N TYR A 617 -17.97 80.66 59.28
CA TYR A 617 -19.31 80.61 58.73
C TYR A 617 -19.90 79.19 58.85
N TYR A 618 -21.11 79.07 59.40
CA TYR A 618 -21.90 77.84 59.49
C TYR A 618 -23.20 77.94 58.67
N LYS A 619 -23.71 76.79 58.21
CA LYS A 619 -24.96 76.66 57.46
C LYS A 619 -25.60 75.29 57.67
N ASN A 620 -26.89 75.23 58.00
CA ASN A 620 -27.63 73.99 58.28
C ASN A 620 -26.95 73.01 59.27
N GLY A 621 -26.11 73.49 60.19
CA GLY A 621 -25.35 72.69 61.16
C GLY A 621 -23.85 72.57 60.86
N ASP A 622 -23.44 72.87 59.62
CA ASP A 622 -22.11 72.51 59.09
C ASP A 622 -21.27 73.74 58.78
N ARG A 623 -19.94 73.60 58.73
CA ARG A 623 -19.05 74.72 58.32
C ARG A 623 -19.15 74.95 56.82
N PHE A 624 -19.39 76.20 56.41
CA PHE A 624 -19.69 76.53 55.03
C PHE A 624 -18.43 76.71 54.17
N THR A 625 -18.44 76.05 53.00
CA THR A 625 -17.51 76.25 51.89
C THR A 625 -18.33 76.71 50.69
N GLY A 626 -17.93 77.81 50.04
CA GLY A 626 -18.68 78.38 48.93
C GLY A 626 -18.41 79.87 48.67
N PRO A 627 -19.01 80.42 47.60
CA PRO A 627 -18.90 81.84 47.27
C PRO A 627 -19.82 82.69 48.17
N VAL A 628 -19.32 83.83 48.64
CA VAL A 628 -20.11 84.84 49.37
C VAL A 628 -19.74 86.22 48.81
N GLY A 629 -20.59 86.72 47.89
CA GLY A 629 -20.23 87.86 47.04
C GLY A 629 -19.17 87.47 46.01
N ASN A 630 -18.22 88.38 45.74
CA ASN A 630 -17.11 88.12 44.82
C ASN A 630 -16.00 87.23 45.40
N LYS A 631 -15.99 86.99 46.71
CA LYS A 631 -14.97 86.17 47.38
C LYS A 631 -15.42 84.72 47.57
N TYR A 632 -14.45 83.81 47.56
CA TYR A 632 -14.65 82.42 47.94
C TYR A 632 -14.21 82.15 49.38
N TYR A 633 -14.97 81.33 50.10
CA TYR A 633 -14.67 80.89 51.45
C TYR A 633 -14.56 79.36 51.51
N VAL A 634 -13.61 78.83 52.29
CA VAL A 634 -13.42 77.41 52.54
C VAL A 634 -13.44 77.16 54.04
N ASN A 635 -14.27 76.23 54.50
CA ASN A 635 -14.43 75.86 55.91
C ASN A 635 -14.68 77.08 56.84
N GLY A 636 -15.31 78.13 56.30
CA GLY A 636 -15.57 79.41 56.96
C GLY A 636 -14.56 80.55 56.74
N GLN A 637 -13.43 80.36 56.04
CA GLN A 637 -12.34 81.35 55.91
C GLN A 637 -12.02 81.76 54.45
N GLU A 638 -11.45 82.96 54.21
CA GLU A 638 -11.21 83.51 52.87
C GLU A 638 -10.10 82.81 52.06
N ALA A 639 -10.35 82.65 50.76
CA ALA A 639 -9.47 82.02 49.78
C ALA A 639 -8.12 82.72 49.49
N ASN A 640 -7.00 82.03 49.74
CA ASN A 640 -5.67 82.33 49.19
C ASN A 640 -4.95 81.04 48.78
N GLY A 641 -4.33 81.01 47.59
CA GLY A 641 -3.78 79.81 46.95
C GLY A 641 -4.82 79.05 46.11
N TRP A 642 -4.52 77.79 45.78
CA TRP A 642 -5.46 76.91 45.07
C TRP A 642 -6.70 76.60 45.90
N MET A 643 -7.89 76.97 45.39
CA MET A 643 -9.18 76.61 45.97
C MET A 643 -9.89 75.56 45.13
N PHE A 644 -10.58 74.64 45.80
CA PHE A 644 -11.55 73.73 45.18
C PHE A 644 -12.97 74.29 45.24
N HIS A 645 -13.70 74.17 44.14
CA HIS A 645 -15.10 74.57 43.99
C HIS A 645 -15.94 73.33 43.66
N GLU A 646 -16.85 72.94 44.57
CA GLU A 646 -17.70 71.73 44.41
C GLU A 646 -18.51 71.69 43.10
N LYS A 647 -18.84 72.86 42.57
CA LYS A 647 -19.43 73.03 41.23
C LYS A 647 -18.44 73.80 40.36
N PRO A 648 -18.17 73.33 39.13
CA PRO A 648 -17.15 73.95 38.28
C PRO A 648 -17.59 75.36 37.90
N VAL A 649 -16.75 76.35 38.21
CA VAL A 649 -16.90 77.71 37.72
C VAL A 649 -16.21 77.76 36.35
N ASP A 650 -16.89 78.27 35.33
CA ASP A 650 -16.41 78.34 33.94
C ASP A 650 -15.78 77.01 33.40
N GLY A 651 -16.25 75.86 33.92
CA GLY A 651 -15.78 74.52 33.54
C GLY A 651 -14.68 73.91 34.43
N HIS A 652 -14.08 74.68 35.36
CA HIS A 652 -12.99 74.19 36.20
C HIS A 652 -13.34 74.16 37.69
N TYR A 653 -12.81 73.15 38.38
CA TYR A 653 -13.00 72.92 39.82
C TYR A 653 -11.92 73.56 40.69
N TYR A 654 -10.71 73.74 40.14
CA TYR A 654 -9.59 74.33 40.85
C TYR A 654 -9.18 75.64 40.18
N TYR A 655 -9.03 76.70 40.98
CA TYR A 655 -8.47 77.97 40.57
C TYR A 655 -7.50 78.48 41.63
N PHE A 656 -6.44 79.15 41.18
CA PHE A 656 -5.51 79.86 42.04
C PHE A 656 -6.05 81.24 42.36
N TYR A 657 -6.35 81.45 43.64
CA TYR A 657 -6.88 82.68 44.20
C TYR A 657 -5.81 83.47 44.95
N LYS A 658 -5.91 84.80 44.91
CA LYS A 658 -5.11 85.70 45.75
C LYS A 658 -6.06 86.76 46.32
N TYR A 659 -6.11 86.86 47.65
CA TYR A 659 -7.03 87.71 48.41
C TYR A 659 -8.53 87.53 48.07
N GLY A 660 -8.90 86.33 47.61
CA GLY A 660 -10.26 85.97 47.19
C GLY A 660 -10.56 86.09 45.68
N GLU A 661 -9.61 86.53 44.84
CA GLU A 661 -9.83 86.73 43.38
C GLU A 661 -8.88 85.89 42.48
N ARG A 662 -9.26 85.57 41.23
CA ARG A 662 -8.53 84.67 40.30
C ARG A 662 -7.34 85.37 39.61
N LEU A 663 -6.20 84.68 39.47
CA LEU A 663 -4.92 85.27 39.00
C LEU A 663 -4.64 85.13 37.49
N THR A 664 -4.21 86.22 36.83
CA THR A 664 -3.56 86.17 35.50
C THR A 664 -2.18 86.85 35.57
N GLY A 665 -1.16 86.25 34.97
CA GLY A 665 0.25 86.67 35.09
C GLY A 665 1.10 85.63 35.82
N MET A 666 2.37 85.94 36.11
CA MET A 666 3.19 85.07 36.96
C MET A 666 2.59 84.98 38.36
N GLY A 667 2.55 83.76 38.91
CA GLY A 667 2.14 83.45 40.27
C GLY A 667 3.16 82.55 40.94
N ILE A 668 3.22 82.64 42.27
CA ILE A 668 4.05 81.76 43.09
C ILE A 668 3.11 80.75 43.73
N ASP A 669 3.39 79.45 43.52
CA ASP A 669 2.54 78.35 43.97
C ASP A 669 2.73 78.03 45.48
N ALA A 670 2.11 76.95 45.96
CA ALA A 670 2.23 76.52 47.36
C ALA A 670 3.62 75.95 47.75
N LYS A 671 4.50 75.64 46.79
CA LYS A 671 5.88 75.21 47.01
C LYS A 671 6.91 76.34 46.85
N ASN A 672 6.45 77.54 46.46
CA ASN A 672 7.27 78.68 46.07
C ASN A 672 7.93 78.54 44.68
N GLU A 673 7.31 77.80 43.75
CA GLU A 673 7.70 77.73 42.33
C GLU A 673 6.96 78.84 41.54
N GLU A 674 7.61 79.48 40.56
CA GLU A 674 7.04 80.61 39.79
C GLU A 674 6.52 80.14 38.41
N HIS A 675 5.21 80.22 38.20
CA HIS A 675 4.53 79.72 36.99
C HIS A 675 3.65 80.80 36.34
N TYR A 676 3.40 80.74 35.04
CA TYR A 676 2.47 81.66 34.36
C TYR A 676 1.01 81.17 34.47
N TYR A 677 0.11 82.05 34.92
CA TYR A 677 -1.33 81.77 35.11
C TYR A 677 -2.21 82.59 34.15
N VAL A 678 -3.37 82.04 33.78
CA VAL A 678 -4.43 82.70 33.01
C VAL A 678 -5.78 82.44 33.69
N ASN A 679 -6.45 83.50 34.15
CA ASN A 679 -7.75 83.49 34.84
C ASN A 679 -7.85 82.46 36.00
N GLY A 680 -6.77 82.32 36.77
CA GLY A 680 -6.62 81.42 37.92
C GLY A 680 -6.22 79.99 37.55
N LEU A 681 -5.97 79.68 36.28
CA LEU A 681 -5.48 78.38 35.82
C LEU A 681 -4.01 78.49 35.40
N LEU A 682 -3.26 77.40 35.42
CA LEU A 682 -1.91 77.38 34.85
C LEU A 682 -1.98 77.50 33.32
N ALA A 683 -1.06 78.24 32.71
CA ALA A 683 -1.04 78.43 31.26
C ALA A 683 -0.72 77.13 30.53
N GLN A 684 -1.60 76.74 29.59
CA GLN A 684 -1.53 75.45 28.91
C GLN A 684 -1.88 75.62 27.42
N GLY A 685 -0.85 75.70 26.56
CA GLY A 685 -0.99 75.95 25.13
C GLY A 685 0.10 76.88 24.58
N VAL A 686 0.00 77.23 23.30
CA VAL A 686 0.90 78.22 22.69
C VAL A 686 0.39 79.63 22.98
N TYR A 687 1.21 80.44 23.64
CA TYR A 687 0.92 81.84 23.95
C TYR A 687 2.03 82.74 23.42
N GLU A 688 1.70 84.00 23.19
CA GLU A 688 2.68 85.01 22.78
C GLU A 688 3.38 85.56 24.02
N TYR A 689 4.69 85.31 24.13
CA TYR A 689 5.51 85.70 25.27
C TYR A 689 6.91 86.05 24.78
N ASP A 690 7.40 87.22 25.17
CA ASP A 690 8.72 87.73 24.78
C ASP A 690 8.93 87.72 23.25
N GLY A 691 7.94 88.25 22.52
CA GLY A 691 7.98 88.43 21.05
C GLY A 691 7.84 87.15 20.21
N ALA A 692 7.83 85.96 20.82
CA ALA A 692 7.72 84.67 20.15
C ALA A 692 6.46 83.90 20.55
N LYS A 693 6.04 82.95 19.70
CA LYS A 693 4.95 82.01 19.99
C LYS A 693 5.51 80.79 20.70
N ARG A 694 5.67 80.89 22.02
CA ARG A 694 6.24 79.84 22.86
C ARG A 694 5.15 78.90 23.38
N LEU A 695 5.50 77.63 23.50
CA LEU A 695 4.64 76.61 24.09
C LEU A 695 4.77 76.64 25.63
N PHE A 696 3.64 76.82 26.31
CA PHE A 696 3.51 76.78 27.77
C PHE A 696 2.75 75.54 28.23
N VAL A 697 3.21 74.96 29.34
CA VAL A 697 2.67 73.73 29.93
C VAL A 697 2.71 73.86 31.43
N ASN A 698 1.55 73.72 32.10
CA ASN A 698 1.44 73.98 33.55
C ASN A 698 2.05 75.32 33.99
N GLY A 699 2.08 76.33 33.10
CA GLY A 699 2.65 77.65 33.34
C GLY A 699 4.11 77.85 32.92
N ASP A 700 4.83 76.80 32.52
CA ASP A 700 6.26 76.85 32.21
C ASP A 700 6.54 76.75 30.70
N VAL A 701 7.63 77.38 30.23
CA VAL A 701 8.08 77.25 28.83
C VAL A 701 8.70 75.88 28.56
N VAL A 702 8.37 75.28 27.42
CA VAL A 702 8.88 73.96 27.05
C VAL A 702 10.31 74.01 26.53
N ASN A 703 11.20 73.27 27.19
CA ASN A 703 12.56 72.96 26.75
C ASN A 703 12.78 71.43 26.81
N GLY A 704 13.40 70.88 25.77
CA GLY A 704 13.56 69.44 25.58
C GLY A 704 12.33 68.74 24.98
N TRP A 705 12.21 67.43 25.19
CA TRP A 705 11.10 66.62 24.69
C TRP A 705 9.77 66.93 25.40
N TYR A 706 8.70 67.12 24.63
CA TYR A 706 7.35 67.38 25.15
C TYR A 706 6.23 66.66 24.41
N PHE A 707 5.16 66.35 25.15
CA PHE A 707 3.98 65.59 24.72
C PHE A 707 2.72 66.46 24.54
N HIS A 708 2.30 66.68 23.29
CA HIS A 708 1.01 67.30 22.98
C HIS A 708 -0.12 66.27 23.06
N GLN A 709 -1.23 66.61 23.75
CA GLN A 709 -2.41 65.75 23.83
C GLN A 709 -3.17 65.58 22.50
N GLN A 710 -3.12 66.60 21.62
CA GLN A 710 -3.55 66.48 20.22
C GLN A 710 -2.32 66.66 19.31
N PRO A 711 -2.19 65.86 18.25
CA PRO A 711 -0.95 65.77 17.50
C PRO A 711 -0.67 67.01 16.65
N VAL A 712 0.42 67.71 16.95
CA VAL A 712 0.92 68.82 16.13
C VAL A 712 1.66 68.22 14.92
N ASP A 713 1.22 68.55 13.71
CA ASP A 713 1.70 67.95 12.45
C ASP A 713 1.74 66.41 12.47
N GLY A 714 0.75 65.78 13.13
CA GLY A 714 0.67 64.32 13.27
C GLY A 714 1.61 63.73 14.34
N LYS A 715 2.24 64.55 15.19
CA LYS A 715 3.18 64.13 16.24
C LYS A 715 2.73 64.55 17.63
N TYR A 716 2.88 63.62 18.56
CA TYR A 716 2.60 63.81 19.98
C TYR A 716 3.85 64.26 20.72
N TYR A 717 4.95 63.50 20.59
CA TYR A 717 6.26 63.88 21.13
C TYR A 717 7.06 64.71 20.12
N LEU A 718 7.50 65.89 20.55
CA LEU A 718 8.34 66.81 19.78
C LEU A 718 9.40 67.44 20.71
N PHE A 719 10.63 67.61 20.23
CA PHE A 719 11.73 68.28 20.91
C PHE A 719 11.70 69.77 20.63
N TYR A 720 11.68 70.55 21.70
CA TYR A 720 11.65 71.99 21.69
C TYR A 720 12.93 72.57 22.29
N GLN A 721 13.34 73.73 21.77
CA GLN A 721 14.34 74.59 22.40
C GLN A 721 13.73 75.98 22.55
N ASP A 722 13.70 76.48 23.79
CA ASP A 722 13.10 77.75 24.22
C ASP A 722 11.65 77.99 23.76
N GLY A 723 10.89 76.90 23.61
CA GLY A 723 9.50 76.89 23.16
C GLY A 723 9.30 76.72 21.64
N GLU A 724 10.35 76.59 20.83
CA GLU A 724 10.30 76.36 19.37
C GLU A 724 10.87 75.00 18.93
N ARG A 725 10.44 74.45 17.78
CA ARG A 725 10.81 73.09 17.33
C ARG A 725 12.19 73.05 16.66
N LEU A 726 13.08 72.17 17.13
CA LEU A 726 14.47 72.16 16.68
C LEU A 726 14.70 71.47 15.33
N THR A 727 15.47 72.12 14.44
CA THR A 727 16.05 71.54 13.22
C THR A 727 17.54 71.88 13.13
N GLY A 728 18.40 70.90 13.38
CA GLY A 728 19.85 71.08 13.56
C GLY A 728 20.42 70.04 14.52
N MET A 729 21.70 70.16 14.88
CA MET A 729 22.22 69.42 16.03
C MET A 729 21.64 70.03 17.32
N GLY A 730 21.34 69.19 18.30
CA GLY A 730 20.94 69.57 19.65
C GLY A 730 21.37 68.53 20.67
N GLU A 731 21.41 68.89 21.94
CA GLU A 731 21.78 67.98 23.02
C GLU A 731 20.54 67.58 23.82
N ASP A 732 20.30 66.27 23.98
CA ASP A 732 19.39 65.76 25.00
C ASP A 732 20.15 64.96 26.08
N ALA A 733 19.45 64.34 27.02
CA ALA A 733 20.07 63.61 28.13
C ALA A 733 21.02 62.46 27.70
N ASN A 734 21.05 62.09 26.41
CA ASN A 734 21.90 61.07 25.83
C ASN A 734 23.04 61.63 24.95
N GLY A 735 23.17 62.96 24.82
CA GLY A 735 24.25 63.66 24.11
C GLY A 735 23.81 64.42 22.85
N GLU A 736 24.78 64.81 22.02
CA GLU A 736 24.55 65.62 20.81
C GLU A 736 23.99 64.75 19.66
N HIS A 737 22.83 65.14 19.12
CA HIS A 737 22.06 64.39 18.15
C HIS A 737 21.49 65.30 17.05
N LEU A 738 21.32 64.79 15.82
CA LEU A 738 20.66 65.53 14.75
C LEU A 738 19.13 65.48 14.94
N PHE A 739 18.47 66.64 14.95
CA PHE A 739 17.02 66.82 14.99
C PHE A 739 16.49 67.48 13.70
N ILE A 740 15.26 67.12 13.31
CA ILE A 740 14.52 67.63 12.16
C ILE A 740 13.08 67.94 12.60
N ASN A 741 12.70 69.23 12.62
CA ASN A 741 11.39 69.77 13.01
C ASN A 741 10.87 69.25 14.37
N GLY A 742 11.77 69.11 15.35
CA GLY A 742 11.47 68.60 16.69
C GLY A 742 11.41 67.08 16.77
N LEU A 743 11.99 66.34 15.83
CA LEU A 743 12.15 64.88 15.94
C LEU A 743 13.63 64.52 15.77
N LEU A 744 14.15 63.54 16.52
CA LEU A 744 15.45 62.96 16.20
C LEU A 744 15.46 62.46 14.75
N ALA A 745 16.58 62.68 14.05
CA ALA A 745 16.75 62.23 12.68
C ALA A 745 16.75 60.69 12.63
N GLN A 746 15.79 60.16 11.87
CA GLN A 746 15.63 58.72 11.62
C GLN A 746 15.76 58.46 10.12
N GLY A 747 16.46 57.39 9.75
CA GLY A 747 16.66 56.99 8.36
C GLY A 747 17.71 57.82 7.62
N TYR A 748 17.67 57.74 6.28
CA TYR A 748 18.56 58.50 5.42
C TYR A 748 18.19 59.98 5.42
N ASN A 749 19.08 60.80 5.98
CA ASN A 749 18.94 62.26 6.01
C ASN A 749 20.13 62.89 5.27
N TYR A 750 19.88 64.01 4.57
CA TYR A 750 20.92 64.78 3.90
C TYR A 750 21.37 65.91 4.81
N TYR A 751 22.61 65.85 5.28
CA TYR A 751 23.19 66.84 6.19
C TYR A 751 24.67 67.05 5.85
N ALA A 752 25.16 68.29 6.01
CA ALA A 752 26.54 68.69 5.74
C ALA A 752 27.12 68.20 4.37
N GLY A 753 26.27 68.07 3.34
CA GLY A 753 26.67 67.69 1.99
C GLY A 753 26.61 66.19 1.64
N GLN A 754 26.19 65.32 2.56
CA GLN A 754 26.11 63.87 2.33
C GLN A 754 24.77 63.29 2.80
N TYR A 755 24.32 62.22 2.12
CA TYR A 755 23.33 61.30 2.69
C TYR A 755 24.04 60.33 3.63
N ARG A 756 23.56 60.24 4.87
CA ARG A 756 23.98 59.20 5.83
C ARG A 756 22.74 58.60 6.49
N TYR A 757 22.87 57.36 6.96
CA TYR A 757 21.84 56.77 7.80
C TYR A 757 21.98 57.27 9.24
N TYR A 758 20.91 57.86 9.77
CA TYR A 758 20.81 58.26 11.17
C TYR A 758 19.80 57.37 11.88
N LYS A 759 20.09 56.99 13.13
CA LYS A 759 19.10 56.43 14.04
C LYS A 759 19.19 57.18 15.35
N ASP A 760 18.03 57.61 15.87
CA ASP A 760 17.95 58.40 17.10
C ASP A 760 18.92 59.60 17.04
N GLY A 761 18.98 60.27 15.88
CA GLY A 761 19.83 61.43 15.60
C GLY A 761 21.34 61.17 15.46
N ASN A 762 21.82 59.94 15.66
CA ASN A 762 23.23 59.58 15.58
C ASN A 762 23.59 58.94 14.23
N VAL A 763 24.78 59.23 13.69
CA VAL A 763 25.34 58.46 12.55
C VAL A 763 25.72 57.07 13.05
N VAL A 764 25.31 56.03 12.33
CA VAL A 764 25.46 54.64 12.81
C VAL A 764 26.36 53.83 11.88
N ASP A 765 27.48 53.30 12.41
CA ASP A 765 28.34 52.35 11.70
C ASP A 765 27.81 50.89 11.77
N MET A 766 26.83 50.59 12.64
CA MET A 766 26.07 49.34 12.58
C MET A 766 24.61 49.54 13.00
N HIS A 767 23.68 49.47 12.06
CA HIS A 767 22.24 49.66 12.29
C HIS A 767 21.42 48.50 11.72
N ASN A 768 20.53 47.92 12.53
CA ASN A 768 19.75 46.71 12.19
C ASN A 768 20.64 45.63 11.55
N GLU A 769 21.71 45.26 12.28
CA GLU A 769 22.77 44.30 11.89
C GLU A 769 23.62 44.68 10.67
N LYS A 770 23.19 45.64 9.85
CA LYS A 770 23.93 46.16 8.71
C LYS A 770 25.07 47.06 9.17
N TYR A 771 26.28 46.72 8.76
CA TYR A 771 27.49 47.51 8.84
C TYR A 771 27.48 48.64 7.80
N TYR A 772 27.82 49.83 8.25
CA TYR A 772 27.99 51.04 7.44
C TYR A 772 29.40 51.55 7.67
N ILE A 773 29.97 52.21 6.67
CA ILE A 773 31.25 52.89 6.78
C ILE A 773 30.96 54.39 6.62
N ASN A 774 31.07 55.14 7.72
CA ASN A 774 30.69 56.56 7.81
C ASN A 774 29.19 56.80 7.45
N GLY A 775 28.31 55.87 7.82
CA GLY A 775 26.87 55.96 7.53
C GLY A 775 26.43 55.60 6.11
N VAL A 776 27.30 54.98 5.29
CA VAL A 776 26.98 54.40 3.97
C VAL A 776 27.13 52.86 4.00
N LEU A 777 26.19 52.12 3.42
CA LEU A 777 26.16 50.64 3.47
C LEU A 777 27.42 49.98 2.87
N ALA A 778 28.05 49.09 3.64
CA ALA A 778 29.19 48.31 3.17
C ALA A 778 28.79 47.31 2.07
N ASN A 779 29.52 47.31 0.95
CA ASN A 779 29.31 46.44 -0.21
C ASN A 779 30.66 46.05 -0.84
N GLY A 780 30.92 44.75 -1.01
CA GLY A 780 32.21 44.22 -1.46
C GLY A 780 33.15 43.83 -0.29
N TRP A 781 34.39 43.49 -0.62
CA TRP A 781 35.44 43.23 0.36
C TRP A 781 35.79 44.47 1.19
N MET A 782 35.69 44.37 2.52
CA MET A 782 36.04 45.42 3.47
C MET A 782 37.21 45.02 4.36
N PHE A 783 38.05 45.99 4.70
CA PHE A 783 39.15 45.85 5.65
C PHE A 783 38.75 46.38 7.03
N HIS A 784 38.96 45.58 8.07
CA HIS A 784 38.78 45.98 9.47
C HIS A 784 40.14 46.18 10.14
N LYS A 785 40.32 47.30 10.85
CA LYS A 785 41.59 47.62 11.54
C LYS A 785 41.91 46.63 12.66
N GLU A 786 40.87 46.17 13.35
CA GLU A 786 40.93 45.07 14.31
C GLU A 786 40.21 43.86 13.70
N PRO A 787 40.76 42.63 13.81
CA PRO A 787 40.26 41.48 13.05
C PRO A 787 38.99 40.89 13.66
N ILE A 788 37.85 41.06 12.97
CA ILE A 788 36.58 40.43 13.34
C ILE A 788 36.68 38.92 13.07
N ASP A 789 36.39 38.10 14.09
CA ASP A 789 36.52 36.63 14.06
C ASP A 789 37.91 36.15 13.56
N GLY A 790 38.96 36.93 13.85
CA GLY A 790 40.33 36.65 13.40
C GLY A 790 40.61 36.95 11.92
N LYS A 791 39.71 37.65 11.22
CA LYS A 791 39.85 38.05 9.81
C LYS A 791 39.92 39.57 9.67
N TYR A 792 40.91 40.02 8.88
CA TYR A 792 41.07 41.43 8.51
C TYR A 792 40.23 41.83 7.30
N TYR A 793 39.90 40.88 6.42
CA TYR A 793 39.09 41.09 5.22
C TYR A 793 37.81 40.26 5.27
N LEU A 794 36.67 40.90 5.07
CA LEU A 794 35.34 40.29 5.06
C LEU A 794 34.49 40.91 3.94
N PHE A 795 33.71 40.09 3.24
CA PHE A 795 32.81 40.54 2.17
C PHE A 795 31.44 40.92 2.72
N TYR A 796 30.95 42.09 2.30
CA TYR A 796 29.67 42.66 2.71
C TYR A 796 28.72 42.85 1.52
N LYS A 797 27.41 42.79 1.78
CA LYS A 797 26.37 43.11 0.81
C LYS A 797 25.19 43.78 1.52
N ASP A 798 24.80 44.95 1.03
CA ASP A 798 23.82 45.83 1.68
C ASP A 798 24.06 46.00 3.18
N GLY A 799 25.34 46.12 3.57
CA GLY A 799 25.82 46.23 4.94
C GLY A 799 25.88 44.92 5.75
N LEU A 800 25.25 43.82 5.35
CA LEU A 800 25.40 42.55 6.08
C LEU A 800 26.70 41.84 5.67
N ARG A 801 27.36 41.15 6.62
CA ARG A 801 28.39 40.16 6.28
C ARG A 801 27.75 39.09 5.40
N LEU A 802 28.31 38.86 4.22
CA LEU A 802 27.62 38.03 3.25
C LEU A 802 27.67 36.54 3.61
N THR A 803 26.51 35.98 3.92
CA THR A 803 26.26 34.53 3.91
C THR A 803 25.35 34.25 2.72
N GLY A 804 25.95 33.96 1.56
CA GLY A 804 25.27 33.81 0.28
C GLY A 804 26.15 34.11 -0.93
N ILE A 805 25.57 34.05 -2.12
CA ILE A 805 26.29 34.32 -3.37
C ILE A 805 26.59 35.81 -3.52
N GLY A 806 27.87 36.12 -3.74
CA GLY A 806 28.39 37.45 -4.00
C GLY A 806 29.32 37.46 -5.21
N THR A 807 29.46 38.62 -5.85
CA THR A 807 30.33 38.80 -7.01
C THR A 807 31.55 39.63 -6.61
N ASP A 808 32.75 39.12 -6.87
CA ASP A 808 33.99 39.90 -6.79
C ASP A 808 34.70 39.95 -8.15
N ALA A 809 35.95 40.44 -8.19
CA ALA A 809 36.72 40.58 -9.42
C ALA A 809 36.98 39.25 -10.18
N ASN A 810 36.81 38.09 -9.52
CA ASN A 810 37.06 36.77 -10.09
C ASN A 810 35.77 36.04 -10.52
N GLY A 811 34.59 36.54 -10.15
CA GLY A 811 33.29 35.95 -10.51
C GLY A 811 32.30 35.88 -9.36
N GLU A 812 31.31 35.00 -9.49
CA GLU A 812 30.32 34.70 -8.44
C GLU A 812 30.80 33.56 -7.54
N HIS A 813 30.82 33.80 -6.24
CA HIS A 813 31.32 32.87 -5.23
C HIS A 813 30.36 32.80 -4.04
N LEU A 814 30.31 31.66 -3.35
CA LEU A 814 29.63 31.57 -2.05
C LEU A 814 30.52 32.16 -0.96
N PHE A 815 29.95 33.08 -0.18
CA PHE A 815 30.53 33.58 1.06
C PHE A 815 29.74 33.03 2.26
N ILE A 816 30.42 32.79 3.38
CA ILE A 816 29.85 32.44 4.68
C ILE A 816 30.41 33.45 5.69
N ASN A 817 29.53 34.24 6.31
CA ASN A 817 29.86 35.37 7.20
C ASN A 817 30.94 36.32 6.64
N GLY A 818 30.95 36.53 5.32
CA GLY A 818 31.90 37.38 4.61
C GLY A 818 33.24 36.72 4.24
N ILE A 819 33.42 35.42 4.47
CA ILE A 819 34.61 34.67 4.05
C ILE A 819 34.23 33.77 2.88
N LEU A 820 35.09 33.63 1.86
CA LEU A 820 34.88 32.63 0.80
C LEU A 820 34.65 31.24 1.40
N ALA A 821 33.65 30.52 0.90
CA ALA A 821 33.32 29.17 1.37
C ALA A 821 34.49 28.20 1.12
N GLN A 822 34.91 27.50 2.17
CA GLN A 822 35.98 26.50 2.13
C GLN A 822 35.51 25.22 2.81
N GLY A 823 35.89 24.07 2.25
CA GLY A 823 35.47 22.77 2.76
C GLY A 823 33.96 22.55 2.64
N MET A 824 33.42 21.69 3.49
CA MET A 824 32.01 21.32 3.45
C MET A 824 31.14 22.37 4.18
N GLN A 825 30.23 23.02 3.46
CA GLN A 825 29.36 24.08 3.96
C GLN A 825 27.89 23.71 3.77
N ASN A 826 27.04 24.06 4.75
CA ASN A 826 25.58 24.02 4.58
C ASN A 826 25.08 25.41 4.18
N TYR A 827 24.52 25.53 2.97
CA TYR A 827 23.93 26.78 2.49
C TYR A 827 22.68 26.48 1.66
N GLU A 828 21.56 27.13 1.99
CA GLU A 828 20.20 26.81 1.52
C GLU A 828 19.83 25.32 1.73
N ASP A 829 20.10 24.80 2.92
CA ASP A 829 19.89 23.40 3.32
C ASP A 829 20.60 22.35 2.43
N LYS A 830 21.63 22.79 1.68
CA LYS A 830 22.42 21.96 0.75
C LYS A 830 23.86 21.87 1.23
N TYR A 831 24.21 20.76 1.87
CA TYR A 831 25.57 20.44 2.31
C TYR A 831 26.47 20.12 1.10
N ARG A 832 27.43 21.00 0.80
CA ARG A 832 28.26 20.99 -0.42
C ARG A 832 29.70 21.38 -0.12
N LEU A 833 30.65 20.80 -0.86
CA LEU A 833 32.08 21.10 -0.84
C LEU A 833 32.39 22.33 -1.70
N TYR A 834 33.07 23.30 -1.10
CA TYR A 834 33.58 24.49 -1.76
C TYR A 834 35.10 24.60 -1.61
N GLU A 835 35.75 25.10 -2.66
CA GLU A 835 37.14 25.57 -2.63
C GLU A 835 37.15 27.01 -3.19
N ASP A 836 37.73 27.93 -2.42
CA ASP A 836 37.76 29.37 -2.74
C ASP A 836 36.39 29.95 -3.14
N GLY A 837 35.33 29.50 -2.46
CA GLY A 837 33.94 29.92 -2.71
C GLY A 837 33.25 29.24 -3.91
N ASN A 838 33.95 28.36 -4.63
CA ASN A 838 33.45 27.69 -5.85
C ASN A 838 33.07 26.22 -5.58
N LEU A 839 32.05 25.72 -6.28
CA LEU A 839 31.56 24.35 -6.13
C LEU A 839 32.52 23.32 -6.74
N VAL A 840 33.08 22.44 -5.92
CA VAL A 840 34.07 21.45 -6.38
C VAL A 840 33.42 20.39 -7.28
N THR A 841 34.02 20.16 -8.45
CA THR A 841 33.71 19.01 -9.32
C THR A 841 35.02 18.33 -9.72
N GLY A 842 35.13 17.01 -9.47
CA GLY A 842 36.38 16.25 -9.65
C GLY A 842 36.79 15.48 -8.39
N PHE A 843 38.00 14.90 -8.41
CA PHE A 843 38.55 14.16 -7.26
C PHE A 843 39.20 15.08 -6.21
N ARG A 844 38.93 14.81 -4.93
CA ARG A 844 39.64 15.29 -3.73
C ARG A 844 39.73 14.15 -2.72
N ASP A 845 40.90 13.93 -2.13
CA ASP A 845 41.15 12.91 -1.09
C ASP A 845 40.58 11.51 -1.41
N GLY A 846 40.73 11.07 -2.66
CA GLY A 846 40.24 9.79 -3.17
C GLY A 846 38.73 9.73 -3.47
N LYS A 847 38.00 10.82 -3.26
CA LYS A 847 36.56 10.95 -3.46
C LYS A 847 36.21 11.90 -4.60
N TYR A 848 35.26 11.52 -5.44
CA TYR A 848 34.72 12.36 -6.51
C TYR A 848 33.56 13.23 -6.00
N TYR A 849 33.51 14.47 -6.48
CA TYR A 849 32.47 15.45 -6.19
C TYR A 849 31.86 15.97 -7.49
N VAL A 850 30.57 16.34 -7.44
CA VAL A 850 29.80 16.93 -8.54
C VAL A 850 29.04 18.13 -8.01
N SER A 851 29.37 19.33 -8.49
CA SER A 851 28.76 20.59 -8.04
C SER A 851 28.73 20.71 -6.51
N GLY A 852 29.86 20.38 -5.87
CA GLY A 852 30.07 20.34 -4.43
C GLY A 852 29.48 19.12 -3.70
N TYR A 853 28.49 18.41 -4.27
CA TYR A 853 27.98 17.20 -3.63
C TYR A 853 28.97 16.04 -3.76
N ILE A 854 29.08 15.24 -2.71
CA ILE A 854 29.80 13.97 -2.74
C ILE A 854 29.12 13.01 -3.73
N ALA A 855 29.88 12.38 -4.62
CA ALA A 855 29.30 11.54 -5.67
C ALA A 855 28.57 10.31 -5.07
N ASN A 856 27.26 10.23 -5.30
CA ASN A 856 26.36 9.19 -4.83
C ASN A 856 25.33 8.93 -5.94
N GLY A 857 25.44 7.79 -6.62
CA GLY A 857 24.70 7.49 -7.85
C GLY A 857 25.54 7.60 -9.12
N TRP A 858 24.86 7.65 -10.27
CA TRP A 858 25.50 7.81 -11.58
C TRP A 858 26.08 9.21 -11.79
N VAL A 859 27.35 9.26 -12.19
CA VAL A 859 28.05 10.47 -12.61
C VAL A 859 28.45 10.34 -14.08
N ARG A 860 28.22 11.41 -14.85
CA ARG A 860 28.79 11.59 -16.18
C ARG A 860 30.07 12.42 -16.08
N HIS A 861 31.16 11.92 -16.64
CA HIS A 861 32.41 12.67 -16.77
C HIS A 861 32.48 13.42 -18.11
N ALA A 862 33.25 14.51 -18.14
CA ALA A 862 33.50 15.28 -19.37
C ALA A 862 34.46 14.53 -20.31
N GLU A 863 35.50 13.93 -19.74
CA GLU A 863 36.43 13.01 -20.40
C GLU A 863 36.21 11.58 -19.86
N PRO A 864 36.43 10.53 -20.66
CA PRO A 864 36.15 9.15 -20.25
C PRO A 864 37.23 8.61 -19.31
N ILE A 865 36.83 8.14 -18.13
CA ILE A 865 37.73 7.48 -17.17
C ILE A 865 37.73 5.97 -17.49
N ASP A 866 38.91 5.38 -17.69
CA ASP A 866 39.07 3.98 -18.11
C ASP A 866 38.20 3.63 -19.35
N GLY A 867 38.12 4.56 -20.31
CA GLY A 867 37.30 4.45 -21.52
C GLY A 867 35.80 4.69 -21.33
N THR A 868 35.35 4.97 -20.10
CA THR A 868 33.92 5.01 -19.74
C THR A 868 33.48 6.43 -19.33
N TYR A 869 32.38 6.92 -19.92
CA TYR A 869 31.82 8.25 -19.62
C TYR A 869 30.86 8.29 -18.43
N TYR A 870 30.22 7.18 -18.09
CA TYR A 870 29.23 7.06 -17.02
C TYR A 870 29.71 6.07 -15.97
N LEU A 871 29.88 6.51 -14.74
CA LEU A 871 30.35 5.68 -13.62
C LEU A 871 29.47 5.90 -12.40
N PHE A 872 29.18 4.81 -11.69
CA PHE A 872 28.41 4.83 -10.45
C PHE A 872 29.35 4.98 -9.25
N TYR A 873 29.03 5.95 -8.40
CA TYR A 873 29.79 6.28 -7.20
C TYR A 873 28.95 6.01 -5.95
N LYS A 874 29.63 5.55 -4.89
CA LYS A 874 29.07 5.49 -3.54
C LYS A 874 29.98 6.28 -2.60
N ASP A 875 29.41 7.30 -1.96
CA ASP A 875 30.07 8.16 -0.97
C ASP A 875 31.44 8.70 -1.43
N GLY A 876 31.52 9.04 -2.73
CA GLY A 876 32.67 9.59 -3.43
C GLY A 876 33.56 8.55 -4.14
N VAL A 877 33.43 7.25 -3.88
CA VAL A 877 34.31 6.22 -4.47
C VAL A 877 33.59 5.45 -5.57
N ARG A 878 34.31 5.03 -6.63
CA ARG A 878 33.74 4.16 -7.69
C ARG A 878 33.26 2.86 -7.05
N LEU A 879 31.98 2.51 -7.24
CA LEU A 879 31.38 1.42 -6.48
C LEU A 879 31.83 0.05 -7.01
N THR A 880 32.45 -0.74 -6.13
CA THR A 880 32.61 -2.19 -6.28
C THR A 880 31.81 -2.85 -5.17
N GLY A 881 30.58 -3.25 -5.47
CA GLY A 881 29.58 -3.66 -4.49
C GLY A 881 28.17 -3.28 -4.93
N LYS A 882 27.19 -3.54 -4.05
CA LYS A 882 25.78 -3.23 -4.34
C LYS A 882 25.47 -1.74 -4.15
N GLY A 883 24.63 -1.20 -5.02
CA GLY A 883 24.18 0.20 -5.00
C GLY A 883 22.78 0.34 -5.58
N ILE A 884 22.08 1.42 -5.24
CA ILE A 884 20.70 1.67 -5.66
C ILE A 884 20.70 2.56 -6.91
N ASP A 885 20.09 2.08 -8.00
CA ASP A 885 20.00 2.80 -9.26
C ASP A 885 18.97 3.95 -9.23
N ALA A 886 18.87 4.72 -10.33
CA ALA A 886 17.99 5.89 -10.40
C ALA A 886 16.48 5.56 -10.35
N ASN A 887 16.09 4.30 -10.49
CA ASN A 887 14.71 3.83 -10.36
C ASN A 887 14.39 3.33 -8.94
N GLY A 888 15.41 3.13 -8.10
CA GLY A 888 15.28 2.60 -6.73
C GLY A 888 15.72 1.13 -6.57
N ASP A 889 16.24 0.49 -7.62
CA ASP A 889 16.58 -0.93 -7.59
C ASP A 889 18.04 -1.20 -7.15
N GLU A 890 18.28 -2.28 -6.41
CA GLU A 890 19.62 -2.66 -5.95
C GLU A 890 20.39 -3.49 -7.00
N ARG A 891 21.46 -2.92 -7.57
CA ARG A 891 22.33 -3.55 -8.59
C ARG A 891 23.76 -3.74 -8.08
N LEU A 892 24.47 -4.76 -8.58
CA LEU A 892 25.91 -4.90 -8.38
C LEU A 892 26.68 -4.04 -9.40
N TYR A 893 27.62 -3.24 -8.89
CA TYR A 893 28.60 -2.50 -9.67
C TYR A 893 30.00 -3.06 -9.40
N LEU A 894 30.87 -3.00 -10.40
CA LEU A 894 32.29 -3.35 -10.32
C LEU A 894 33.09 -2.16 -10.87
N ASN A 895 33.91 -1.53 -10.02
CA ASN A 895 34.65 -0.31 -10.34
C ASN A 895 33.79 0.84 -10.93
N GLY A 896 32.52 0.92 -10.52
CA GLY A 896 31.54 1.90 -10.98
C GLY A 896 30.80 1.55 -12.28
N ILE A 897 31.03 0.38 -12.88
CA ILE A 897 30.29 -0.11 -14.05
C ILE A 897 29.32 -1.21 -13.60
N LEU A 898 28.12 -1.31 -14.20
CA LEU A 898 27.19 -2.42 -13.89
C LEU A 898 27.85 -3.77 -14.17
N ALA A 899 27.67 -4.73 -13.26
CA ALA A 899 28.19 -6.09 -13.46
C ALA A 899 27.47 -6.76 -14.65
N GLN A 900 28.24 -7.24 -15.62
CA GLN A 900 27.72 -7.81 -16.87
C GLN A 900 28.51 -9.07 -17.24
N GLY A 901 27.80 -10.12 -17.67
CA GLY A 901 28.41 -11.40 -18.01
C GLY A 901 28.97 -12.12 -16.79
N LEU A 902 29.90 -13.07 -17.01
CA LEU A 902 30.52 -13.85 -15.95
C LEU A 902 31.52 -13.00 -15.15
N GLN A 903 31.26 -12.84 -13.85
CA GLN A 903 32.08 -12.05 -12.91
C GLN A 903 32.36 -12.87 -11.64
N THR A 904 33.39 -12.47 -10.89
CA THR A 904 33.71 -13.04 -9.58
C THR A 904 33.64 -11.94 -8.52
N TYR A 905 32.75 -12.10 -7.54
CA TYR A 905 32.51 -11.13 -6.47
C TYR A 905 32.34 -11.85 -5.13
N ALA A 906 32.88 -11.29 -4.04
CA ALA A 906 32.90 -11.90 -2.70
C ALA A 906 33.47 -13.34 -2.62
N GLY A 907 34.29 -13.75 -3.60
CA GLY A 907 34.82 -15.11 -3.73
C GLY A 907 33.93 -16.08 -4.52
N GLU A 908 32.74 -15.66 -4.92
CA GLU A 908 31.80 -16.44 -5.72
C GLU A 908 31.82 -16.03 -7.20
N GLN A 909 31.73 -17.00 -8.11
CA GLN A 909 31.55 -16.74 -9.53
C GLN A 909 30.06 -16.76 -9.90
N ARG A 910 29.60 -15.75 -10.65
CA ARG A 910 28.21 -15.58 -11.10
C ARG A 910 28.13 -14.84 -12.44
N VAL A 911 27.11 -15.14 -13.23
CA VAL A 911 26.69 -14.36 -14.39
C VAL A 911 25.78 -13.22 -13.92
N TYR A 912 26.05 -12.00 -14.39
CA TYR A 912 25.25 -10.82 -14.13
C TYR A 912 24.67 -10.24 -15.42
N LYS A 913 23.55 -9.53 -15.29
CA LYS A 913 22.94 -8.75 -16.36
C LYS A 913 22.48 -7.42 -15.79
N ASP A 914 22.98 -6.32 -16.33
CA ASP A 914 22.64 -4.96 -15.91
C ASP A 914 22.81 -4.75 -14.38
N GLY A 915 23.81 -5.43 -13.80
CA GLY A 915 24.12 -5.46 -12.37
C GLY A 915 23.32 -6.46 -11.52
N GLU A 916 22.23 -7.04 -12.03
CA GLU A 916 21.50 -8.10 -11.32
C GLU A 916 22.11 -9.48 -11.52
N TYR A 917 21.80 -10.42 -10.62
CA TYR A 917 22.02 -11.83 -10.89
C TYR A 917 21.24 -12.24 -12.14
N ALA A 918 21.95 -12.75 -13.15
CA ALA A 918 21.32 -13.09 -14.41
C ALA A 918 20.28 -14.21 -14.24
N ASN A 919 19.06 -13.92 -14.67
CA ASN A 919 18.02 -14.89 -14.98
C ASN A 919 17.75 -14.77 -16.49
N GLY A 920 17.64 -15.90 -17.18
CA GLY A 920 17.51 -15.90 -18.65
C GLY A 920 18.84 -15.81 -19.39
N TRP A 921 18.77 -15.48 -20.68
CA TRP A 921 19.92 -15.46 -21.59
C TRP A 921 20.83 -14.22 -21.43
N VAL A 922 22.13 -14.46 -21.29
CA VAL A 922 23.21 -13.47 -21.33
C VAL A 922 24.33 -13.99 -22.22
N ASN A 923 24.70 -13.27 -23.28
CA ASN A 923 25.84 -13.59 -24.16
C ASN A 923 25.92 -15.07 -24.65
N GLY A 924 24.77 -15.71 -24.92
CA GLY A 924 24.70 -17.09 -25.39
C GLY A 924 24.77 -18.18 -24.31
N VAL A 925 24.66 -17.80 -23.03
CA VAL A 925 24.39 -18.73 -21.92
C VAL A 925 23.12 -18.33 -21.16
N TYR A 926 22.33 -19.31 -20.75
CA TYR A 926 21.22 -19.12 -19.83
C TYR A 926 21.72 -19.22 -18.39
N ALA A 927 21.26 -18.31 -17.54
CA ALA A 927 21.57 -18.29 -16.12
C ALA A 927 20.30 -18.38 -15.27
N LEU A 928 20.45 -18.91 -14.05
CA LEU A 928 19.46 -18.88 -12.98
C LEU A 928 20.10 -18.34 -11.72
N ASN A 929 19.57 -17.23 -11.20
CA ASN A 929 20.11 -16.52 -10.03
C ASN A 929 21.64 -16.33 -10.12
N GLY A 930 22.11 -16.01 -11.34
CA GLY A 930 23.52 -15.84 -11.70
C GLY A 930 24.37 -17.12 -11.75
N TYR A 931 23.84 -18.32 -11.50
CA TYR A 931 24.56 -19.55 -11.86
C TYR A 931 24.35 -19.91 -13.32
N PHE A 932 25.35 -20.53 -13.97
CA PHE A 932 25.12 -21.21 -15.25
C PHE A 932 24.01 -22.26 -15.07
N ALA A 933 23.00 -22.22 -15.94
CA ALA A 933 21.96 -23.24 -15.94
C ALA A 933 22.59 -24.63 -16.17
N ASN A 934 22.31 -25.55 -15.25
CA ASN A 934 22.78 -26.93 -15.28
C ASN A 934 21.66 -27.83 -14.76
N GLY A 935 21.21 -28.79 -15.56
CA GLY A 935 20.00 -29.54 -15.27
C GLY A 935 18.74 -28.87 -15.82
N TRP A 936 17.59 -29.22 -15.24
CA TRP A 936 16.28 -28.72 -15.66
C TRP A 936 15.98 -27.34 -15.08
N VAL A 937 15.51 -26.45 -15.94
CA VAL A 937 15.28 -25.03 -15.66
C VAL A 937 13.94 -24.61 -16.22
N GLN A 938 13.03 -24.16 -15.36
CA GLN A 938 11.80 -23.52 -15.83
C GLN A 938 12.11 -22.11 -16.35
N MET A 939 11.68 -21.84 -17.59
CA MET A 939 11.82 -20.57 -18.28
C MET A 939 10.65 -19.63 -17.99
N GLU A 940 10.82 -18.35 -18.32
CA GLU A 940 9.80 -17.30 -18.18
C GLU A 940 8.52 -17.57 -18.99
N ASN A 941 8.60 -18.36 -20.08
CA ASN A 941 7.44 -18.82 -20.84
C ASN A 941 6.69 -20.00 -20.19
N GLY A 942 7.16 -20.48 -19.04
CA GLY A 942 6.59 -21.61 -18.28
C GLY A 942 7.13 -22.99 -18.66
N GLU A 943 7.86 -23.13 -19.77
CA GLU A 943 8.46 -24.39 -20.21
C GLU A 943 9.70 -24.75 -19.39
N GLU A 944 9.94 -26.03 -19.12
CA GLU A 944 11.23 -26.46 -18.58
C GLU A 944 12.20 -26.87 -19.71
N GLU A 945 13.44 -26.39 -19.63
CA GLU A 945 14.53 -26.71 -20.54
C GLU A 945 15.73 -27.31 -19.81
N TYR A 946 16.46 -28.22 -20.48
CA TYR A 946 17.65 -28.85 -19.93
C TYR A 946 18.91 -28.15 -20.45
N PHE A 947 19.72 -27.68 -19.52
CA PHE A 947 20.96 -26.98 -19.80
C PHE A 947 22.18 -27.76 -19.31
N GLU A 948 23.28 -27.65 -20.06
CA GLU A 948 24.62 -28.05 -19.64
C GLU A 948 25.55 -26.83 -19.76
N TYR A 949 26.12 -26.40 -18.64
CA TYR A 949 26.99 -25.21 -18.51
C TYR A 949 26.41 -23.93 -19.16
N GLY A 950 25.10 -23.71 -18.97
CA GLY A 950 24.36 -22.57 -19.50
C GLY A 950 23.97 -22.70 -20.97
N LYS A 951 24.33 -23.77 -21.68
CA LYS A 951 23.90 -24.00 -23.07
C LYS A 951 22.70 -24.93 -23.12
N SER A 952 21.72 -24.60 -23.96
CA SER A 952 20.60 -25.50 -24.26
C SER A 952 21.16 -26.81 -24.81
N ALA A 953 20.88 -27.92 -24.13
CA ALA A 953 21.60 -29.18 -24.34
C ALA A 953 20.79 -30.25 -25.08
N SER A 954 19.53 -29.98 -25.43
CA SER A 954 18.73 -30.85 -26.31
C SER A 954 17.53 -30.10 -26.91
N PRO A 955 17.09 -30.45 -28.14
CA PRO A 955 15.84 -29.95 -28.69
C PRO A 955 14.62 -30.43 -27.89
N LYS A 956 13.66 -29.51 -27.65
CA LYS A 956 12.34 -29.77 -27.05
C LYS A 956 11.37 -30.47 -28.00
N THR A 957 11.53 -30.28 -29.30
CA THR A 957 10.58 -30.74 -30.33
C THR A 957 11.30 -31.48 -31.43
N LEU A 958 10.62 -32.48 -32.00
CA LEU A 958 11.05 -33.13 -33.23
C LEU A 958 10.70 -32.21 -34.40
N ARG A 959 11.70 -31.71 -35.13
CA ARG A 959 11.45 -30.99 -36.41
C ARG A 959 10.83 -31.93 -37.43
N GLU A 960 10.13 -31.38 -38.41
CA GLU A 960 9.67 -32.18 -39.56
C GLU A 960 10.87 -32.86 -40.26
N ASN A 961 10.72 -34.15 -40.60
CA ASN A 961 11.81 -35.02 -41.08
C ASN A 961 13.00 -35.24 -40.13
N TYR A 962 12.78 -35.20 -38.81
CA TYR A 962 13.81 -35.56 -37.81
C TYR A 962 14.53 -36.90 -38.07
N THR A 963 15.84 -36.88 -37.90
CA THR A 963 16.71 -38.06 -37.97
C THR A 963 16.59 -38.95 -36.74
N ASN A 964 17.17 -40.16 -36.81
CA ASN A 964 17.19 -41.10 -35.70
C ASN A 964 18.00 -40.59 -34.48
N GLU A 965 19.09 -39.85 -34.69
CA GLU A 965 19.86 -39.24 -33.60
C GLU A 965 19.08 -38.08 -32.96
N GLU A 966 18.33 -37.27 -33.73
CA GLU A 966 17.45 -36.25 -33.17
C GLU A 966 16.28 -36.86 -32.39
N PHE A 967 15.73 -38.00 -32.84
CA PHE A 967 14.76 -38.75 -32.05
C PHE A 967 15.36 -39.23 -30.73
N ILE A 968 16.57 -39.79 -30.76
CA ILE A 968 17.32 -40.18 -29.56
C ILE A 968 17.52 -38.97 -28.63
N GLN A 969 17.87 -37.80 -29.14
CA GLN A 969 18.10 -36.60 -28.33
C GLN A 969 16.82 -36.04 -27.69
N VAL A 970 15.74 -35.84 -28.46
CA VAL A 970 14.45 -35.36 -27.90
C VAL A 970 13.87 -36.39 -26.91
N MET A 971 13.99 -37.69 -27.20
CA MET A 971 13.54 -38.72 -26.26
C MET A 971 14.44 -38.80 -25.03
N ALA A 972 15.77 -38.71 -25.16
CA ALA A 972 16.71 -38.81 -24.04
C ALA A 972 16.55 -37.63 -23.08
N TYR A 973 16.29 -36.44 -23.62
CA TYR A 973 15.84 -35.26 -22.91
C TYR A 973 14.62 -35.58 -22.03
N TYR A 974 13.46 -35.91 -22.60
CA TYR A 974 12.27 -36.19 -21.80
C TYR A 974 12.35 -37.45 -20.92
N ILE A 975 13.16 -38.43 -21.28
CA ILE A 975 13.42 -39.63 -20.46
C ILE A 975 14.24 -39.25 -19.22
N ARG A 976 15.35 -38.50 -19.37
CA ARG A 976 16.15 -37.96 -18.26
C ARG A 976 15.36 -36.94 -17.41
N LYS A 977 14.34 -36.27 -17.97
CA LYS A 977 13.42 -35.40 -17.23
C LYS A 977 12.69 -36.13 -16.11
N TYR A 978 12.19 -37.33 -16.43
CA TYR A 978 11.24 -38.06 -15.58
C TYR A 978 11.82 -39.30 -14.91
N SER A 979 12.83 -39.98 -15.45
CA SER A 979 13.42 -41.18 -14.83
C SER A 979 13.89 -40.93 -13.39
N ALA A 980 14.60 -39.82 -13.17
CA ALA A 980 15.05 -39.37 -11.86
C ALA A 980 13.88 -39.13 -10.89
N GLN A 981 12.82 -38.42 -11.32
CA GLN A 981 11.62 -38.16 -10.51
C GLN A 981 10.88 -39.44 -10.09
N TYR A 982 11.10 -40.54 -10.82
CA TYR A 982 10.44 -41.82 -10.59
C TYR A 982 11.36 -42.87 -9.94
N GLY A 983 12.63 -42.53 -9.69
CA GLY A 983 13.61 -43.39 -9.04
C GLY A 983 14.18 -44.49 -9.94
N ILE A 984 14.27 -44.24 -11.25
CA ILE A 984 14.83 -45.17 -12.24
C ILE A 984 16.20 -44.65 -12.68
N LYS A 985 17.21 -45.51 -12.68
CA LYS A 985 18.62 -45.18 -12.97
C LYS A 985 19.10 -45.55 -14.37
N VAL A 986 18.25 -46.16 -15.18
CA VAL A 986 18.61 -46.72 -16.48
C VAL A 986 17.71 -46.11 -17.55
N ASN A 987 18.27 -45.16 -18.29
CA ASN A 987 17.62 -44.40 -19.35
C ASN A 987 17.76 -45.11 -20.71
N SER A 988 18.87 -45.84 -20.92
CA SER A 988 19.22 -46.49 -22.18
C SER A 988 18.23 -47.58 -22.59
N GLY A 989 17.78 -48.39 -21.62
CA GLY A 989 16.71 -49.38 -21.83
C GLY A 989 15.37 -48.73 -22.21
N ILE A 990 15.01 -47.61 -21.56
CA ILE A 990 13.78 -46.85 -21.84
C ILE A 990 13.84 -46.22 -23.23
N LEU A 991 14.99 -45.65 -23.61
CA LEU A 991 15.25 -45.12 -24.96
C LEU A 991 15.07 -46.21 -26.03
N ALA A 992 15.62 -47.39 -25.80
CA ALA A 992 15.48 -48.51 -26.71
C ALA A 992 14.02 -49.02 -26.80
N GLN A 993 13.27 -49.02 -25.69
CA GLN A 993 11.81 -49.26 -25.75
C GLN A 993 11.12 -48.19 -26.58
N ALA A 994 11.35 -46.91 -26.30
CA ALA A 994 10.74 -45.82 -27.06
C ALA A 994 10.99 -45.97 -28.57
N ILE A 995 12.24 -46.21 -28.97
CA ILE A 995 12.63 -46.43 -30.36
C ILE A 995 11.83 -47.58 -31.01
N LEU A 996 11.67 -48.71 -30.30
CA LEU A 996 11.03 -49.90 -30.84
C LEU A 996 9.49 -49.78 -30.86
N GLU A 997 8.87 -49.44 -29.73
CA GLU A 997 7.41 -49.36 -29.55
C GLU A 997 6.77 -48.25 -30.40
N SER A 998 7.50 -47.15 -30.64
CA SER A 998 7.03 -46.03 -31.47
C SER A 998 7.43 -46.12 -32.94
N ASN A 999 8.26 -47.10 -33.34
CA ASN A 999 9.01 -47.07 -34.60
C ASN A 999 9.67 -45.71 -34.85
N TRP A 1000 10.61 -45.32 -33.97
CA TRP A 1000 11.30 -44.02 -34.02
C TRP A 1000 10.37 -42.80 -33.99
N GLY A 1001 9.23 -42.88 -33.30
CA GLY A 1001 8.23 -41.81 -33.22
C GLY A 1001 7.28 -41.74 -34.42
N ARG A 1002 7.41 -42.67 -35.39
CA ARG A 1002 6.72 -42.63 -36.69
C ARG A 1002 5.48 -43.53 -36.77
N SER A 1003 5.15 -44.30 -35.72
CA SER A 1003 3.88 -45.03 -35.65
C SER A 1003 2.70 -44.08 -35.39
N THR A 1004 1.49 -44.41 -35.87
CA THR A 1004 0.30 -43.55 -35.69
C THR A 1004 -0.02 -43.28 -34.22
N LEU A 1005 0.28 -44.24 -33.33
CA LEU A 1005 0.09 -44.10 -31.88
C LEU A 1005 1.07 -43.09 -31.25
N SER A 1006 2.28 -42.97 -31.77
CA SER A 1006 3.28 -42.01 -31.30
C SER A 1006 3.24 -40.66 -32.03
N ALA A 1007 3.12 -40.66 -33.36
CA ALA A 1007 3.14 -39.45 -34.17
C ALA A 1007 1.91 -38.54 -33.93
N LYS A 1008 0.74 -39.14 -33.68
CA LYS A 1008 -0.54 -38.43 -33.56
C LYS A 1008 -1.10 -38.37 -32.13
N TYR A 1009 -0.90 -39.43 -31.34
CA TYR A 1009 -1.41 -39.53 -29.96
C TYR A 1009 -0.30 -39.48 -28.91
N HIS A 1010 0.94 -39.20 -29.34
CA HIS A 1010 2.11 -39.00 -28.49
C HIS A 1010 2.41 -40.14 -27.51
N ASN A 1011 1.98 -41.37 -27.79
CA ASN A 1011 2.30 -42.54 -26.97
C ASN A 1011 3.46 -43.33 -27.61
N TYR A 1012 4.68 -42.99 -27.21
CA TYR A 1012 5.94 -43.53 -27.76
C TYR A 1012 6.30 -44.92 -27.23
N PHE A 1013 5.44 -45.53 -26.43
CA PHE A 1013 5.78 -46.66 -25.58
C PHE A 1013 4.76 -47.82 -25.64
N GLY A 1014 3.73 -47.73 -26.48
CA GLY A 1014 2.68 -48.75 -26.56
C GLY A 1014 1.82 -48.84 -25.30
N LEU A 1015 1.76 -47.78 -24.49
CA LEU A 1015 1.14 -47.83 -23.16
C LEU A 1015 -0.36 -48.07 -23.26
N LYS A 1016 -0.84 -49.12 -22.61
CA LYS A 1016 -2.27 -49.37 -22.41
C LYS A 1016 -2.79 -48.47 -21.29
N ALA A 1017 -4.03 -48.02 -21.41
CA ALA A 1017 -4.72 -47.25 -20.38
C ALA A 1017 -4.82 -48.09 -19.10
N GLY A 1018 -5.50 -49.23 -19.19
CA GLY A 1018 -5.88 -50.04 -18.03
C GLY A 1018 -6.93 -49.33 -17.15
N PRO A 1019 -7.43 -50.01 -16.10
CA PRO A 1019 -8.52 -49.50 -15.26
C PRO A 1019 -8.15 -48.29 -14.39
N TYR A 1020 -6.86 -47.94 -14.31
CA TYR A 1020 -6.33 -46.87 -13.45
C TYR A 1020 -5.86 -45.64 -14.23
N TRP A 1021 -6.07 -45.57 -15.54
CA TRP A 1021 -5.76 -44.38 -16.35
C TRP A 1021 -7.00 -43.51 -16.54
N THR A 1022 -6.94 -42.29 -16.01
CA THR A 1022 -8.01 -41.29 -16.11
C THR A 1022 -7.77 -40.24 -17.21
N GLY A 1023 -6.59 -40.28 -17.86
CA GLY A 1023 -6.27 -39.40 -18.98
C GLY A 1023 -6.92 -39.84 -20.30
N LYS A 1024 -6.63 -39.10 -21.37
CA LYS A 1024 -7.15 -39.41 -22.72
C LYS A 1024 -6.65 -40.79 -23.17
N SER A 1025 -7.48 -41.50 -23.95
CA SER A 1025 -7.13 -42.80 -24.52
C SER A 1025 -7.62 -42.90 -25.96
N VAL A 1026 -7.00 -43.81 -26.72
CA VAL A 1026 -7.38 -44.14 -28.09
C VAL A 1026 -7.50 -45.66 -28.20
N ASN A 1027 -8.64 -46.13 -28.68
CA ASN A 1027 -8.81 -47.55 -29.02
C ASN A 1027 -8.13 -47.80 -30.38
N MET A 1028 -7.21 -48.76 -30.45
CA MET A 1028 -6.48 -49.09 -31.67
C MET A 1028 -6.30 -50.60 -31.82
N VAL A 1029 -6.16 -51.05 -33.06
CA VAL A 1029 -5.77 -52.44 -33.37
C VAL A 1029 -4.31 -52.65 -33.00
N THR A 1030 -4.02 -53.74 -32.29
CA THR A 1030 -2.68 -54.17 -31.90
C THR A 1030 -2.52 -55.69 -32.07
N GLN A 1031 -1.29 -56.20 -31.99
CA GLN A 1031 -0.97 -57.62 -32.11
C GLN A 1031 -0.37 -58.16 -30.81
N GLU A 1032 -0.96 -59.22 -30.27
CA GLU A 1032 -0.49 -59.89 -29.05
C GLU A 1032 0.03 -61.30 -29.35
N GLU A 1033 1.20 -61.64 -28.81
CA GLU A 1033 1.84 -62.96 -28.92
C GLU A 1033 1.43 -63.86 -27.74
N TYR A 1034 0.17 -64.32 -27.73
CA TYR A 1034 -0.34 -65.19 -26.65
C TYR A 1034 0.29 -66.59 -26.63
N VAL A 1035 0.81 -67.05 -27.77
CA VAL A 1035 1.58 -68.30 -27.93
C VAL A 1035 2.78 -67.97 -28.82
N PRO A 1036 4.01 -68.41 -28.49
CA PRO A 1036 5.20 -68.05 -29.25
C PRO A 1036 5.05 -68.28 -30.76
N GLY A 1037 5.34 -67.26 -31.56
CA GLY A 1037 5.18 -67.26 -33.02
C GLY A 1037 3.75 -67.05 -33.55
N THR A 1038 2.74 -66.93 -32.69
CA THR A 1038 1.33 -66.69 -33.09
C THR A 1038 0.86 -65.31 -32.62
N TYR A 1039 0.66 -64.39 -33.55
CA TYR A 1039 0.17 -63.03 -33.27
C TYR A 1039 -1.32 -62.90 -33.53
N THR A 1040 -2.08 -62.43 -32.54
CA THR A 1040 -3.53 -62.19 -32.65
C THR A 1040 -3.83 -60.70 -32.73
N ASN A 1041 -4.51 -60.28 -33.80
CA ASN A 1041 -5.07 -58.92 -33.90
C ASN A 1041 -6.18 -58.74 -32.86
N ILE A 1042 -5.99 -57.83 -31.90
CA ILE A 1042 -7.01 -57.40 -30.93
C ILE A 1042 -7.21 -55.88 -31.01
N ARG A 1043 -8.25 -55.36 -30.36
CA ARG A 1043 -8.36 -53.92 -30.07
C ARG A 1043 -8.14 -53.66 -28.59
N ASP A 1044 -7.30 -52.68 -28.29
CA ASP A 1044 -6.98 -52.29 -26.92
C ASP A 1044 -7.02 -50.76 -26.77
N ASN A 1045 -7.24 -50.29 -25.54
CA ASN A 1045 -7.27 -48.87 -25.22
C ASN A 1045 -5.86 -48.41 -24.84
N PHE A 1046 -5.18 -47.75 -25.77
CA PHE A 1046 -3.89 -47.13 -25.51
C PHE A 1046 -4.07 -45.75 -24.88
N ARG A 1047 -3.10 -45.32 -24.07
CA ARG A 1047 -3.03 -43.95 -23.56
C ARG A 1047 -2.81 -42.99 -24.74
N ALA A 1048 -3.40 -41.81 -24.65
CA ALA A 1048 -3.23 -40.73 -25.61
C ALA A 1048 -2.87 -39.45 -24.86
N PHE A 1049 -1.98 -38.66 -25.44
CA PHE A 1049 -1.33 -37.54 -24.78
C PHE A 1049 -1.36 -36.30 -25.68
N ASN A 1050 -1.32 -35.11 -25.09
CA ASN A 1050 -1.43 -33.84 -25.80
C ASN A 1050 -0.11 -33.38 -26.45
N SER A 1051 1.02 -33.92 -25.98
CA SER A 1051 2.37 -33.58 -26.43
C SER A 1051 3.33 -34.75 -26.24
N LEU A 1052 4.48 -34.69 -26.90
CA LEU A 1052 5.54 -35.69 -26.74
C LEU A 1052 5.96 -35.85 -25.28
N GLU A 1053 6.10 -34.73 -24.56
CA GLU A 1053 6.42 -34.70 -23.13
C GLU A 1053 5.42 -35.47 -22.27
N GLU A 1054 4.11 -35.22 -22.45
CA GLU A 1054 3.07 -35.94 -21.71
C GLU A 1054 3.14 -37.45 -21.97
N GLY A 1055 3.47 -37.83 -23.21
CA GLY A 1055 3.71 -39.21 -23.61
C GLY A 1055 4.81 -39.91 -22.82
N VAL A 1056 5.95 -39.23 -22.68
CA VAL A 1056 7.08 -39.75 -21.91
C VAL A 1056 6.75 -39.76 -20.42
N ARG A 1057 6.14 -38.71 -19.88
CA ARG A 1057 5.64 -38.69 -18.48
C ARG A 1057 4.68 -39.85 -18.20
N GLY A 1058 3.79 -40.15 -19.15
CA GLY A 1058 2.80 -41.22 -19.05
C GLY A 1058 3.39 -42.63 -18.94
N TYR A 1059 4.58 -42.86 -19.51
CA TYR A 1059 5.33 -44.11 -19.33
C TYR A 1059 5.81 -44.24 -17.89
N PHE A 1060 6.42 -43.18 -17.36
CA PHE A 1060 6.86 -43.17 -15.98
C PHE A 1060 5.68 -43.33 -15.00
N GLU A 1061 4.54 -42.69 -15.27
CA GLU A 1061 3.28 -42.91 -14.54
C GLU A 1061 2.75 -44.34 -14.62
N PHE A 1062 2.87 -45.02 -15.75
CA PHE A 1062 2.54 -46.45 -15.86
C PHE A 1062 3.49 -47.33 -15.02
N THR A 1063 4.80 -47.03 -15.02
CA THR A 1063 5.78 -47.77 -14.22
C THR A 1063 5.72 -47.50 -12.70
N LYS A 1064 4.77 -46.68 -12.21
CA LYS A 1064 4.47 -46.55 -10.77
C LYS A 1064 3.70 -47.75 -10.18
N PHE A 1065 3.05 -48.61 -10.99
CA PHE A 1065 2.28 -49.73 -10.44
C PHE A 1065 3.18 -50.75 -9.70
N PRO A 1066 2.72 -51.39 -8.61
CA PRO A 1066 3.60 -52.15 -7.71
C PRO A 1066 4.37 -53.31 -8.34
N ASN A 1067 3.82 -53.95 -9.37
CA ASN A 1067 4.49 -54.99 -10.16
C ASN A 1067 5.78 -54.50 -10.83
N TYR A 1068 5.85 -53.21 -11.20
CA TYR A 1068 7.04 -52.60 -11.79
C TYR A 1068 8.09 -52.15 -10.76
N ALA A 1069 7.85 -52.24 -9.44
CA ALA A 1069 8.77 -51.70 -8.43
C ALA A 1069 10.24 -52.15 -8.58
N LYS A 1070 10.47 -53.37 -9.10
CA LYS A 1070 11.81 -53.95 -9.32
C LYS A 1070 12.64 -53.23 -10.39
N ILE A 1071 12.05 -52.56 -11.39
CA ILE A 1071 12.83 -51.85 -12.42
C ILE A 1071 13.66 -50.68 -11.85
N LYS A 1072 13.33 -50.21 -10.64
CA LYS A 1072 14.05 -49.16 -9.92
C LYS A 1072 15.37 -49.63 -9.30
N THR A 1073 15.56 -50.94 -9.16
CA THR A 1073 16.81 -51.53 -8.65
C THR A 1073 17.74 -52.01 -9.76
N ALA A 1074 17.36 -51.89 -11.03
CA ALA A 1074 18.24 -52.19 -12.16
C ALA A 1074 19.38 -51.17 -12.24
N THR A 1075 20.57 -51.66 -12.58
CA THR A 1075 21.78 -50.85 -12.81
C THR A 1075 22.29 -50.92 -14.25
N THR A 1076 21.72 -51.82 -15.05
CA THR A 1076 22.04 -52.03 -16.46
C THR A 1076 20.75 -52.10 -17.31
N PRO A 1077 20.82 -51.78 -18.61
CA PRO A 1077 19.69 -51.94 -19.53
C PRO A 1077 19.17 -53.38 -19.64
N GLU A 1078 20.03 -54.39 -19.51
CA GLU A 1078 19.62 -55.79 -19.59
C GLU A 1078 18.79 -56.21 -18.36
N GLU A 1079 19.21 -55.81 -17.16
CA GLU A 1079 18.39 -55.95 -15.94
C GLU A 1079 17.05 -55.21 -16.08
N TYR A 1080 17.08 -53.97 -16.54
CA TYR A 1080 15.90 -53.13 -16.67
C TYR A 1080 14.85 -53.75 -17.60
N LEU A 1081 15.27 -54.13 -18.81
CA LEU A 1081 14.42 -54.75 -19.82
C LEU A 1081 13.93 -56.14 -19.39
N THR A 1082 14.77 -56.90 -18.68
CA THR A 1082 14.37 -58.18 -18.08
C THR A 1082 13.30 -57.99 -17.01
N TYR A 1083 13.47 -57.02 -16.10
CA TYR A 1083 12.53 -56.78 -15.00
C TYR A 1083 11.22 -56.18 -15.49
N ILE A 1084 11.24 -55.26 -16.48
CA ILE A 1084 10.00 -54.67 -17.01
C ILE A 1084 9.18 -55.73 -17.78
N LYS A 1085 9.85 -56.63 -18.52
CA LYS A 1085 9.18 -57.79 -19.13
C LYS A 1085 8.61 -58.73 -18.07
N GLN A 1086 9.38 -59.09 -17.04
CA GLN A 1086 8.92 -59.94 -15.93
C GLN A 1086 7.71 -59.34 -15.18
N ALA A 1087 7.61 -58.02 -15.12
CA ALA A 1087 6.47 -57.30 -14.53
C ALA A 1087 5.21 -57.28 -15.43
N GLY A 1088 5.27 -57.84 -16.65
CA GLY A 1088 4.13 -57.98 -17.56
C GLY A 1088 4.04 -56.93 -18.68
N TYR A 1089 5.10 -56.16 -18.94
CA TYR A 1089 5.06 -55.09 -19.96
C TYR A 1089 4.87 -55.60 -21.38
N ALA A 1090 5.53 -56.71 -21.74
CA ALA A 1090 5.55 -57.25 -23.09
C ALA A 1090 5.42 -58.78 -23.08
N THR A 1091 4.46 -59.29 -23.88
CA THR A 1091 4.18 -60.72 -24.05
C THR A 1091 5.28 -61.44 -24.84
N SER A 1092 5.90 -60.77 -25.81
CA SER A 1092 6.78 -61.42 -26.78
C SER A 1092 8.01 -62.11 -26.19
N SER A 1093 8.29 -63.32 -26.68
CA SER A 1093 9.41 -64.16 -26.26
C SER A 1093 10.76 -63.44 -26.40
N THR A 1094 11.02 -62.77 -27.53
CA THR A 1094 12.33 -62.18 -27.90
C THR A 1094 12.57 -60.74 -27.42
N TYR A 1095 11.61 -60.14 -26.71
CA TYR A 1095 11.59 -58.71 -26.35
C TYR A 1095 12.93 -58.13 -25.86
N VAL A 1096 13.51 -58.71 -24.78
CA VAL A 1096 14.76 -58.22 -24.17
C VAL A 1096 15.92 -58.23 -25.18
N GLN A 1097 16.03 -59.27 -26.01
CA GLN A 1097 17.10 -59.41 -26.99
C GLN A 1097 17.00 -58.36 -28.10
N ASN A 1098 15.78 -58.10 -28.60
CA ASN A 1098 15.56 -57.09 -29.64
C ASN A 1098 15.81 -55.68 -29.12
N THR A 1099 15.34 -55.37 -27.90
CA THR A 1099 15.53 -54.04 -27.30
C THR A 1099 16.99 -53.81 -26.86
N MET A 1100 17.68 -54.83 -26.33
CA MET A 1100 19.13 -54.75 -26.05
C MET A 1100 19.97 -54.55 -27.31
N ARG A 1101 19.56 -55.11 -28.47
CA ARG A 1101 20.22 -54.83 -29.75
C ARG A 1101 20.18 -53.33 -30.08
N VAL A 1102 19.04 -52.66 -29.85
CA VAL A 1102 18.91 -51.20 -30.04
C VAL A 1102 19.81 -50.43 -29.08
N VAL A 1103 19.88 -50.81 -27.79
CA VAL A 1103 20.81 -50.22 -26.81
C VAL A 1103 22.25 -50.25 -27.31
N GLN A 1104 22.70 -51.40 -27.81
CA GLN A 1104 24.07 -51.61 -28.29
C GLN A 1104 24.34 -50.88 -29.62
N THR A 1105 23.44 -50.98 -30.60
CA THR A 1105 23.61 -50.36 -31.94
C THR A 1105 23.75 -48.84 -31.88
N TYR A 1106 23.08 -48.17 -30.95
CA TYR A 1106 23.11 -46.71 -30.83
C TYR A 1106 23.90 -46.20 -29.60
N ASN A 1107 24.66 -47.08 -28.93
CA ASN A 1107 25.47 -46.78 -27.75
C ASN A 1107 24.69 -46.00 -26.66
N LEU A 1108 23.45 -46.42 -26.39
CA LEU A 1108 22.49 -45.65 -25.59
C LEU A 1108 22.85 -45.57 -24.10
N THR A 1109 23.76 -46.41 -23.62
CA THR A 1109 24.33 -46.34 -22.26
C THR A 1109 25.07 -45.03 -21.99
N LYS A 1110 25.38 -44.22 -23.00
CA LYS A 1110 25.85 -42.82 -22.85
C LYS A 1110 24.83 -41.89 -22.15
N TYR A 1111 23.60 -42.34 -21.92
CA TYR A 1111 22.51 -41.59 -21.28
C TYR A 1111 22.11 -42.10 -19.89
N ASP A 1112 22.71 -43.18 -19.38
CA ASP A 1112 22.43 -43.72 -18.05
C ASP A 1112 23.04 -42.83 -16.94
#